data_AF-A0A970YJU1-F1
#
_entry.id   AF-A0A970YJU1-F1
#
_cell.length_a   1.000
_cell.length_b   1.000
_cell.length_c   1.000
_cell.angle_alpha   90.00
_cell.angle_beta   90.00
_cell.angle_gamma   90.00
#
_symmetry.space_group_name_H-M   'P 1'
#
loop_
_entity.id
_entity.type
_entity.pdbx_description
1 polymer ?
#
loop_
_entity_poly.entity_id
_entity_poly.type
_entity_poly.pdbx_seq_one_letter_code
_entity_poly.pdbx_strand_id
1 'polypeptide(L)'
;MGRIESGILEDTFIADAQKVVKTIGLLSIFGSSETSLDRNSLVEYCRCALGIDNANEVVRELERVKVIRYATYKSQYILFEGTDINIEAELLRAATMVPTPSATVDELKDYVKPRIASASAAFYEKGTPRYFSFIVLNEPEAKVPDGDIDGFCELIFPLEDGCIEQVKSLSASSEEALLFAVFNNVSEIVKHLHEIKKLQYIAEKVAVDDQVAKREISNIQEFEKNCLNSALNDYLFDGSGNVTWIFKGNECQIRSKKDFNKLLSSICADVYSNTPAIQNELFNKQKLSSAISLAKSNLLDRILTYPDQPDLGFSENELPPEKTIYITLLKNTGIHRQDEDGAYVFGAPFDERVMEFWNACEGFVARTVDRPRKVSELIKILMSRPFKLKQGFIDFWIPIFLYIKQQDFALYGAAGNYVMGINREVFDLLWKHPGDFTIKAFSVSGVKLEFFRKYRQFLKKEDEIALSKDSFANTFKPFLFFFKNLNDYAKSTYKFSNPNVAKFRDVLANAVDPEKVFFEQLPESLGYRGDELDDDFIQDYLEKIRSAVRELNACYPELIKRIENRLVEKLGLPTDYESYKPILNARYAHVKKHLLTQKARSFLDRVLAPAETNKEFIERISSVVLDKQLYKLKDKEEEALLDNIIFLFYELDRYIGISEVVEENSDDTLYSFGLLNTNGVNEQQKTYRLPKPKQALVHQKMLEIEKMLSGDSNLDVCILLELLADKLKK
;
A
#
# COMPACT_ATOMS: atom_id res chain seq x y z
N MET A 1 48.01 51.73 -26.54
CA MET A 1 48.33 53.04 -27.15
C MET A 1 49.35 53.80 -26.30
N GLY A 2 49.09 54.08 -25.01
CA GLY A 2 50.04 54.81 -24.16
C GLY A 2 51.46 54.24 -24.02
N ARG A 3 51.66 52.91 -24.11
CA ARG A 3 52.99 52.26 -24.13
C ARG A 3 53.77 52.43 -25.45
N ILE A 4 53.06 52.66 -26.56
CA ILE A 4 53.66 52.85 -27.88
C ILE A 4 54.12 54.30 -28.04
N GLU A 5 53.37 55.22 -27.40
CA GLU A 5 53.62 56.67 -27.41
C GLU A 5 54.63 57.13 -26.34
N SER A 6 54.99 56.26 -25.38
CA SER A 6 55.93 56.56 -24.29
C SER A 6 57.43 56.41 -24.66
N GLY A 7 57.77 56.44 -25.95
CA GLY A 7 59.18 56.52 -26.42
C GLY A 7 59.96 55.19 -26.45
N ILE A 8 59.30 54.03 -26.52
CA ILE A 8 59.96 52.71 -26.54
C ILE A 8 60.30 52.25 -27.99
N LEU A 9 59.75 52.93 -28.99
CA LEU A 9 59.95 52.66 -30.42
C LEU A 9 60.55 53.91 -31.08
N GLU A 10 61.38 53.75 -32.11
CA GLU A 10 61.86 54.89 -32.93
C GLU A 10 60.66 55.62 -33.58
N ASP A 11 60.73 56.96 -33.68
CA ASP A 11 59.61 57.82 -34.11
C ASP A 11 59.00 57.41 -35.47
N THR A 12 59.80 56.80 -36.35
CA THR A 12 59.39 56.30 -37.67
C THR A 12 58.45 55.09 -37.59
N PHE A 13 58.49 54.30 -36.52
CA PHE A 13 57.69 53.07 -36.36
C PHE A 13 56.40 53.27 -35.58
N ILE A 14 56.23 54.41 -34.89
CA ILE A 14 55.10 54.65 -33.97
C ILE A 14 53.75 54.64 -34.72
N ALA A 15 53.65 55.36 -35.84
CA ALA A 15 52.39 55.47 -36.58
C ALA A 15 51.94 54.12 -37.18
N ASP A 16 52.89 53.32 -37.67
CA ASP A 16 52.59 52.00 -38.24
C ASP A 16 52.33 50.96 -37.15
N ALA A 17 53.07 50.99 -36.04
CA ALA A 17 52.81 50.17 -34.86
C ALA A 17 51.39 50.38 -34.28
N GLN A 18 50.90 51.62 -34.27
CA GLN A 18 49.54 51.94 -33.83
C GLN A 18 48.47 51.31 -34.74
N LYS A 19 48.68 51.29 -36.05
CA LYS A 19 47.76 50.62 -37.00
C LYS A 19 47.73 49.12 -36.73
N VAL A 20 48.90 48.48 -36.59
CA VAL A 20 49.00 47.04 -36.29
C VAL A 20 48.29 46.68 -34.98
N VAL A 21 48.51 47.45 -33.91
CA VAL A 21 47.87 47.23 -32.61
C VAL A 21 46.36 47.45 -32.66
N LYS A 22 45.87 48.45 -33.39
CA LYS A 22 44.42 48.63 -33.62
C LYS A 22 43.82 47.46 -34.39
N THR A 23 44.51 46.97 -35.42
CA THR A 23 44.07 45.80 -36.19
C THR A 23 43.97 44.56 -35.31
N ILE A 24 45.00 44.26 -34.50
CA ILE A 24 44.97 43.14 -33.57
C ILE A 24 43.85 43.31 -32.53
N GLY A 25 43.65 44.53 -32.00
CA GLY A 25 42.56 44.82 -31.08
C GLY A 25 41.17 44.62 -31.68
N LEU A 26 40.95 45.10 -32.92
CA LEU A 26 39.68 44.92 -33.63
C LEU A 26 39.43 43.45 -33.98
N LEU A 27 40.45 42.72 -34.43
CA LEU A 27 40.36 41.27 -34.68
C LEU A 27 40.09 40.50 -33.39
N SER A 28 40.64 40.92 -32.25
CA SER A 28 40.34 40.28 -30.98
C SER A 28 38.91 40.53 -30.48
N ILE A 29 38.25 41.61 -30.93
CA ILE A 29 36.87 41.95 -30.55
C ILE A 29 35.85 41.34 -31.52
N PHE A 30 36.15 41.37 -32.82
CA PHE A 30 35.21 41.01 -33.88
C PHE A 30 35.55 39.70 -34.62
N GLY A 31 36.71 39.10 -34.35
CA GLY A 31 37.13 37.84 -34.97
C GLY A 31 36.32 36.64 -34.47
N SER A 32 35.97 35.75 -35.38
CA SER A 32 35.40 34.44 -35.05
C SER A 32 36.50 33.52 -34.50
N SER A 33 36.12 32.53 -33.68
CA SER A 33 37.02 31.51 -33.11
C SER A 33 37.81 30.68 -34.14
N GLU A 34 37.50 30.79 -35.43
CA GLU A 34 38.15 30.11 -36.56
C GLU A 34 39.22 30.97 -37.24
N THR A 35 39.40 32.23 -36.83
CA THR A 35 40.34 33.14 -37.47
C THR A 35 41.75 32.88 -36.93
N SER A 36 42.58 32.15 -37.69
CA SER A 36 44.01 31.99 -37.38
C SER A 36 44.79 33.18 -37.93
N LEU A 37 45.59 33.83 -37.10
CA LEU A 37 46.45 34.95 -37.48
C LEU A 37 47.88 34.64 -37.06
N ASP A 38 48.57 33.86 -37.89
CA ASP A 38 49.99 33.59 -37.72
C ASP A 38 50.83 34.82 -38.11
N ARG A 39 52.13 34.76 -37.82
CA ARG A 39 53.04 35.90 -38.06
C ARG A 39 53.07 36.28 -39.54
N ASN A 40 53.06 35.29 -40.43
CA ASN A 40 53.12 35.52 -41.87
C ASN A 40 51.84 36.19 -42.35
N SER A 41 50.65 35.70 -41.95
CA SER A 41 49.37 36.31 -42.31
C SER A 41 49.21 37.71 -41.73
N LEU A 42 49.69 37.95 -40.50
CA LEU A 42 49.69 39.29 -39.91
C LEU A 42 50.58 40.24 -40.71
N VAL A 43 51.82 39.83 -41.03
CA VAL A 43 52.75 40.65 -41.82
C VAL A 43 52.22 40.92 -43.22
N GLU A 44 51.61 39.93 -43.86
CA GLU A 44 51.01 40.04 -45.18
C GLU A 44 49.78 40.95 -45.16
N TYR A 45 48.91 40.82 -44.15
CA TYR A 45 47.79 41.73 -43.93
C TYR A 45 48.27 43.17 -43.70
N CYS A 46 49.31 43.37 -42.90
CA CYS A 46 49.89 44.69 -42.65
C CYS A 46 50.49 45.32 -43.93
N ARG A 47 51.09 44.52 -44.82
CA ARG A 47 51.58 45.01 -46.12
C ARG A 47 50.43 45.34 -47.06
N CYS A 48 49.50 44.42 -47.28
CA CYS A 48 48.47 44.53 -48.31
C CYS A 48 47.31 45.46 -47.92
N ALA A 49 46.86 45.44 -46.66
CA ALA A 49 45.69 46.20 -46.21
C ALA A 49 46.05 47.49 -45.48
N LEU A 50 47.17 47.53 -44.74
CA LEU A 50 47.59 48.71 -43.97
C LEU A 50 48.66 49.57 -44.67
N GLY A 51 49.22 49.09 -45.79
CA GLY A 51 50.24 49.80 -46.58
C GLY A 51 51.57 49.97 -45.86
N ILE A 52 51.95 49.02 -45.01
CA ILE A 52 53.18 49.09 -44.20
C ILE A 52 54.30 48.30 -44.89
N ASP A 53 55.26 48.99 -45.50
CA ASP A 53 56.36 48.36 -46.25
C ASP A 53 57.27 47.49 -45.34
N ASN A 54 57.59 48.01 -44.14
CA ASN A 54 58.44 47.35 -43.14
C ASN A 54 57.65 46.53 -42.09
N ALA A 55 56.51 45.95 -42.47
CA ALA A 55 55.61 45.26 -41.54
C ALA A 55 56.28 44.17 -40.69
N ASN A 56 57.24 43.42 -41.24
CA ASN A 56 57.93 42.35 -40.51
C ASN A 56 58.81 42.90 -39.37
N GLU A 57 59.45 44.05 -39.56
CA GLU A 57 60.24 44.70 -38.52
C GLU A 57 59.33 45.33 -37.46
N VAL A 58 58.24 45.99 -37.87
CA VAL A 58 57.24 46.56 -36.96
C VAL A 58 56.65 45.50 -36.03
N VAL A 59 56.23 44.35 -36.59
CA VAL A 59 55.68 43.22 -35.81
C VAL A 59 56.74 42.64 -34.87
N ARG A 60 57.99 42.48 -35.33
CA ARG A 60 59.10 41.99 -34.49
C ARG A 60 59.40 42.93 -33.33
N GLU A 61 59.37 44.23 -33.57
CA GLU A 61 59.61 45.23 -32.52
C GLU A 61 58.46 45.30 -31.52
N LEU A 62 57.21 45.18 -31.97
CA LEU A 62 56.05 45.09 -31.08
C LEU A 62 56.07 43.83 -30.20
N GLU A 63 56.57 42.71 -30.73
CA GLU A 63 56.81 41.46 -30.00
C GLU A 63 57.96 41.62 -28.99
N ARG A 64 59.09 42.24 -29.41
CA ARG A 64 60.25 42.52 -28.54
C ARG A 64 59.89 43.40 -27.34
N VAL A 65 59.09 44.44 -27.57
CA VAL A 65 58.62 45.39 -26.54
C VAL A 65 57.47 44.81 -25.70
N LYS A 66 57.02 43.57 -25.98
CA LYS A 66 55.91 42.88 -25.31
C LYS A 66 54.59 43.67 -25.37
N VAL A 67 54.32 44.33 -26.49
CA VAL A 67 53.02 44.98 -26.75
C VAL A 67 52.03 43.97 -27.34
N ILE A 68 52.54 43.02 -28.13
CA ILE A 68 51.78 41.93 -28.73
C ILE A 68 52.47 40.60 -28.41
N ARG A 69 51.69 39.52 -28.32
CA ARG A 69 52.20 38.16 -28.14
C ARG A 69 51.34 37.18 -28.96
N TYR A 70 51.96 36.11 -29.44
CA TYR A 70 51.22 35.00 -30.05
C TYR A 70 50.54 34.15 -28.98
N ALA A 71 49.22 34.07 -29.02
CA ALA A 71 48.42 33.21 -28.16
C ALA A 71 48.22 31.87 -28.84
N THR A 72 49.03 30.88 -28.48
CA THR A 72 49.03 29.53 -29.05
C THR A 72 47.64 28.87 -28.96
N TYR A 73 46.91 29.10 -27.86
CA TYR A 73 45.55 28.59 -27.63
C TYR A 73 44.46 29.21 -28.52
N LYS A 74 44.71 30.36 -29.16
CA LYS A 74 43.80 30.99 -30.14
C LYS A 74 44.40 31.03 -31.54
N SER A 75 45.60 30.48 -31.74
CA SER A 75 46.36 30.55 -33.00
C SER A 75 46.43 31.97 -33.60
N GLN A 76 46.52 33.01 -32.74
CA GLN A 76 46.47 34.41 -33.18
C GLN A 76 47.36 35.31 -32.31
N TYR A 77 47.79 36.45 -32.86
CA TYR A 77 48.39 37.52 -32.07
C TYR A 77 47.34 38.28 -31.24
N ILE A 78 47.65 38.54 -29.97
CA ILE A 78 46.80 39.31 -29.04
C ILE A 78 47.58 40.49 -28.44
N LEU A 79 46.84 41.48 -27.94
CA LEU A 79 47.42 42.59 -27.18
C LEU A 79 47.85 42.11 -25.79
N PHE A 80 49.07 42.45 -25.39
CA PHE A 80 49.64 42.05 -24.10
C PHE A 80 49.64 43.24 -23.14
N GLU A 81 48.85 43.16 -22.06
CA GLU A 81 48.73 44.26 -21.07
C GLU A 81 49.91 44.31 -20.08
N GLY A 82 50.78 43.29 -20.09
CA GLY A 82 51.96 43.20 -19.25
C GLY A 82 51.69 42.43 -17.98
N THR A 83 52.12 41.17 -17.95
CA THR A 83 52.32 40.37 -16.74
C THR A 83 53.82 40.14 -16.58
N ASP A 84 54.32 40.20 -15.34
CA ASP A 84 55.72 39.82 -15.06
C ASP A 84 55.90 38.29 -15.06
N ILE A 85 54.78 37.56 -15.04
CA ILE A 85 54.72 36.10 -15.03
C ILE A 85 54.73 35.57 -16.46
N ASN A 86 55.81 34.87 -16.82
CA ASN A 86 55.88 34.10 -18.07
C ASN A 86 55.17 32.74 -17.87
N ILE A 87 53.91 32.65 -18.30
CA ILE A 87 53.06 31.46 -18.14
C ILE A 87 53.69 30.21 -18.75
N GLU A 88 54.37 30.29 -19.89
CA GLU A 88 55.00 29.13 -20.52
C GLU A 88 56.18 28.59 -19.69
N ALA A 89 57.00 29.49 -19.17
CA ALA A 89 58.09 29.12 -18.28
C ALA A 89 57.57 28.52 -16.96
N GLU A 90 56.48 29.07 -16.42
CA GLU A 90 55.82 28.54 -15.22
C GLU A 90 55.13 27.21 -15.47
N LEU A 91 54.57 26.95 -16.66
CA LEU A 91 54.02 25.64 -17.04
C LEU A 91 55.09 24.55 -17.07
N LEU A 92 56.29 24.87 -17.56
CA LEU A 92 57.43 23.95 -17.53
C LEU A 92 57.89 23.66 -16.09
N ARG A 93 57.92 24.66 -15.22
CA ARG A 93 58.23 24.47 -13.79
C ARG A 93 57.13 23.67 -13.10
N ALA A 94 55.88 24.00 -13.32
CA ALA A 94 54.72 23.31 -12.76
C ALA A 94 54.68 21.84 -13.18
N ALA A 95 55.18 21.48 -14.36
CA ALA A 95 55.27 20.07 -14.79
C ALA A 95 56.17 19.22 -13.89
N THR A 96 57.15 19.81 -13.18
CA THR A 96 57.98 19.10 -12.19
C THR A 96 57.35 19.00 -10.81
N MET A 97 56.38 19.87 -10.50
CA MET A 97 55.74 19.97 -9.19
C MET A 97 54.38 19.25 -9.16
N VAL A 98 53.67 19.21 -10.29
CA VAL A 98 52.34 18.62 -10.42
C VAL A 98 52.46 17.20 -10.99
N PRO A 99 52.08 16.17 -10.23
CA PRO A 99 52.09 14.78 -10.70
C PRO A 99 51.23 14.61 -11.96
N THR A 100 51.68 13.77 -12.87
CA THR A 100 50.91 13.39 -14.06
C THR A 100 49.63 12.63 -13.61
N PRO A 101 48.43 13.04 -14.08
CA PRO A 101 47.19 12.32 -13.80
C PRO A 101 47.23 10.90 -14.35
N SER A 102 46.45 10.01 -13.74
CA SER A 102 46.28 8.63 -14.22
C SER A 102 44.94 8.40 -14.91
N ALA A 103 44.10 9.44 -15.02
CA ALA A 103 42.73 9.35 -15.54
C ALA A 103 41.83 8.44 -14.69
N THR A 104 42.01 8.52 -13.37
CA THR A 104 41.11 7.86 -12.41
C THR A 104 39.71 8.47 -12.45
N VAL A 105 38.70 7.72 -12.02
CA VAL A 105 37.31 8.22 -11.92
C VAL A 105 37.24 9.54 -11.15
N ASP A 106 37.99 9.66 -10.05
CA ASP A 106 38.00 10.89 -9.23
C ASP A 106 38.56 12.11 -9.96
N GLU A 107 39.48 11.91 -10.90
CA GLU A 107 40.03 12.99 -11.73
C GLU A 107 39.10 13.37 -12.88
N LEU A 108 38.26 12.44 -13.35
CA LEU A 108 37.39 12.63 -14.51
C LEU A 108 35.97 13.07 -14.15
N LYS A 109 35.47 12.74 -12.96
CA LYS A 109 34.08 12.99 -12.53
C LYS A 109 33.67 14.46 -12.63
N ASP A 110 34.59 15.39 -12.40
CA ASP A 110 34.32 16.82 -12.42
C ASP A 110 34.17 17.37 -13.86
N TYR A 111 34.68 16.63 -14.85
CA TYR A 111 34.66 17.01 -16.26
C TYR A 111 33.58 16.24 -17.04
N VAL A 112 33.19 15.04 -16.59
CA VAL A 112 32.12 14.26 -17.21
C VAL A 112 30.77 14.61 -16.59
N LYS A 113 29.96 15.38 -17.33
CA LYS A 113 28.59 15.68 -16.89
C LYS A 113 27.74 14.39 -16.84
N PRO A 114 26.94 14.17 -15.77
CA PRO A 114 25.96 13.10 -15.74
C PRO A 114 25.02 13.21 -16.95
N ARG A 115 24.85 12.12 -17.68
CA ARG A 115 23.99 12.06 -18.86
C ARG A 115 23.03 10.90 -18.74
N ILE A 116 21.83 11.12 -19.27
CA ILE A 116 20.82 10.09 -19.45
C ILE A 116 20.47 10.08 -20.94
N ALA A 117 20.60 8.93 -21.58
CA ALA A 117 20.11 8.71 -22.93
C ALA A 117 18.77 7.98 -22.90
N SER A 118 17.84 8.38 -23.77
CA SER A 118 16.56 7.68 -23.94
C SER A 118 16.61 6.76 -25.16
N ALA A 119 16.11 5.54 -25.07
CA ALA A 119 15.97 4.64 -26.22
C ALA A 119 14.64 4.92 -26.95
N SER A 120 14.70 5.79 -27.96
CA SER A 120 13.52 6.41 -28.57
C SER A 120 12.64 5.42 -29.34
N ALA A 121 13.23 4.45 -30.06
CA ALA A 121 12.45 3.47 -30.81
C ALA A 121 11.74 2.49 -29.87
N ALA A 122 12.42 2.01 -28.82
CA ALA A 122 11.81 1.16 -27.80
C ALA A 122 10.63 1.86 -27.11
N PHE A 123 10.78 3.16 -26.80
CA PHE A 123 9.69 3.98 -26.25
C PHE A 123 8.51 4.09 -27.20
N TYR A 124 8.76 4.39 -28.48
CA TYR A 124 7.69 4.53 -29.48
C TYR A 124 6.93 3.22 -29.71
N GLU A 125 7.63 2.09 -29.78
CA GLU A 125 7.02 0.79 -30.04
C GLU A 125 6.24 0.26 -28.83
N LYS A 126 6.86 0.25 -27.64
CA LYS A 126 6.30 -0.37 -26.44
C LYS A 126 5.52 0.61 -25.55
N GLY A 127 5.74 1.91 -25.69
CA GLY A 127 5.17 2.95 -24.84
C GLY A 127 5.84 3.10 -23.47
N THR A 128 6.84 2.27 -23.13
CA THR A 128 7.58 2.35 -21.87
C THR A 128 8.87 3.15 -22.08
N PRO A 129 9.08 4.28 -21.38
CA PRO A 129 10.31 5.06 -21.54
C PRO A 129 11.50 4.28 -20.99
N ARG A 130 12.60 4.26 -21.76
CA ARG A 130 13.81 3.51 -21.44
C ARG A 130 15.00 4.45 -21.32
N TYR A 131 15.62 4.50 -20.15
CA TYR A 131 16.71 5.43 -19.82
C TYR A 131 18.01 4.72 -19.50
N PHE A 132 19.10 5.16 -20.12
CA PHE A 132 20.45 4.68 -19.88
C PHE A 132 21.29 5.77 -19.21
N SER A 133 21.82 5.48 -18.03
CA SER A 133 22.70 6.41 -17.31
C SER A 133 24.16 6.18 -17.71
N PHE A 134 24.89 7.27 -17.96
CA PHE A 134 26.33 7.20 -18.18
C PHE A 134 27.07 7.16 -16.84
N ILE A 135 28.01 6.22 -16.71
CA ILE A 135 28.86 6.09 -15.52
C ILE A 135 30.31 6.03 -15.98
N VAL A 136 31.19 6.74 -15.28
CA VAL A 136 32.63 6.71 -15.51
C VAL A 136 33.26 5.70 -14.56
N LEU A 137 34.02 4.75 -15.10
CA LEU A 137 34.72 3.71 -14.35
C LEU A 137 36.13 3.50 -14.92
N ASN A 138 37.03 2.95 -14.10
CA ASN A 138 38.32 2.46 -14.59
C ASN A 138 38.27 0.95 -14.94
N GLU A 139 37.35 0.21 -14.32
CA GLU A 139 37.12 -1.22 -14.54
C GLU A 139 35.61 -1.48 -14.72
N PRO A 140 35.21 -2.51 -15.50
CA PRO A 140 33.80 -2.79 -15.74
C PRO A 140 33.09 -3.33 -14.47
N GLU A 141 31.85 -2.91 -14.24
CA GLU A 141 31.05 -3.38 -13.10
C GLU A 141 29.73 -4.04 -13.56
N ALA A 142 29.33 -5.14 -12.90
CA ALA A 142 28.05 -5.79 -13.18
C ALA A 142 26.91 -5.11 -12.40
N LYS A 143 26.50 -3.93 -12.85
CA LYS A 143 25.39 -3.18 -12.21
C LYS A 143 24.02 -3.70 -12.64
N VAL A 144 23.10 -3.78 -11.69
CA VAL A 144 21.68 -4.08 -11.94
C VAL A 144 20.91 -2.76 -12.03
N PRO A 145 20.25 -2.44 -13.16
CA PRO A 145 19.45 -1.23 -13.30
C PRO A 145 18.24 -1.22 -12.36
N ASP A 146 18.01 -0.10 -11.68
CA ASP A 146 16.87 0.07 -10.77
C ASP A 146 16.14 1.41 -10.97
N GLY A 147 14.88 1.43 -10.55
CA GLY A 147 14.00 2.59 -10.62
C GLY A 147 13.80 3.07 -12.06
N ASP A 148 14.07 4.37 -12.28
CA ASP A 148 13.94 5.01 -13.59
C ASP A 148 14.99 4.53 -14.60
N ILE A 149 16.14 4.04 -14.15
CA ILE A 149 17.22 3.61 -15.03
C ILE A 149 16.96 2.17 -15.50
N ASP A 150 17.02 1.98 -16.81
CA ASP A 150 16.83 0.70 -17.49
C ASP A 150 18.15 0.13 -18.01
N GLY A 151 19.25 0.88 -17.95
CA GLY A 151 20.56 0.38 -18.35
C GLY A 151 21.67 1.35 -18.03
N PHE A 152 22.90 0.89 -18.18
CA PHE A 152 24.08 1.72 -17.95
C PHE A 152 24.95 1.75 -19.19
N CYS A 153 25.47 2.94 -19.48
CA CYS A 153 26.55 3.15 -20.43
C CYS A 153 27.83 3.39 -19.62
N GLU A 154 28.63 2.34 -19.44
CA GLU A 154 29.86 2.41 -18.67
C GLU A 154 31.01 2.92 -19.56
N LEU A 155 31.46 4.13 -19.29
CA LEU A 155 32.63 4.75 -19.90
C LEU A 155 33.87 4.29 -19.14
N ILE A 156 34.64 3.40 -19.75
CA ILE A 156 35.79 2.73 -19.14
C ILE A 156 37.08 3.41 -19.60
N PHE A 157 37.80 3.98 -18.64
CA PHE A 157 39.12 4.58 -18.83
C PHE A 157 40.16 3.62 -18.23
N PRO A 158 40.74 2.72 -19.05
CA PRO A 158 41.64 1.69 -18.53
C PRO A 158 42.93 2.31 -17.96
N LEU A 159 43.34 1.83 -16.79
CA LEU A 159 44.63 2.17 -16.17
C LEU A 159 45.74 1.20 -16.60
N GLU A 160 45.36 0.00 -17.01
CA GLU A 160 46.25 -1.10 -17.40
C GLU A 160 45.83 -1.70 -18.75
N ASP A 161 46.78 -2.33 -19.44
CA ASP A 161 46.54 -3.05 -20.69
C ASP A 161 45.69 -4.31 -20.45
N GLY A 162 44.91 -4.72 -21.46
CA GLY A 162 44.09 -5.94 -21.41
C GLY A 162 42.67 -5.76 -20.86
N CYS A 163 42.25 -4.53 -20.55
CA CYS A 163 40.90 -4.21 -20.07
C CYS A 163 39.79 -4.67 -21.03
N ILE A 164 39.99 -4.58 -22.36
CA ILE A 164 38.99 -4.98 -23.36
C ILE A 164 38.53 -6.44 -23.17
N GLU A 165 39.45 -7.37 -22.91
CA GLU A 165 39.11 -8.79 -22.76
C GLU A 165 38.37 -9.07 -21.44
N GLN A 166 38.71 -8.32 -20.37
CA GLN A 166 37.95 -8.35 -19.12
C GLN A 166 36.52 -7.83 -19.33
N VAL A 167 36.36 -6.73 -20.05
CA VAL A 167 35.06 -6.14 -20.40
C VAL A 167 34.23 -7.10 -21.25
N LYS A 168 34.83 -7.74 -22.26
CA LYS A 168 34.14 -8.76 -23.07
C LYS A 168 33.64 -9.93 -22.21
N SER A 169 34.48 -10.42 -21.32
CA SER A 169 34.14 -11.53 -20.42
C SER A 169 32.99 -11.17 -19.48
N LEU A 170 33.05 -10.00 -18.84
CA LEU A 170 31.97 -9.53 -17.96
C LEU A 170 30.67 -9.27 -18.75
N SER A 171 30.78 -8.58 -19.89
CA SER A 171 29.67 -8.27 -20.78
C SER A 171 28.96 -9.53 -21.28
N ALA A 172 29.70 -10.60 -21.60
CA ALA A 172 29.12 -11.89 -22.01
C ALA A 172 28.41 -12.62 -20.86
N SER A 173 28.89 -12.47 -19.63
CA SER A 173 28.26 -13.06 -18.44
C SER A 173 27.04 -12.29 -17.93
N SER A 174 26.93 -11.01 -18.29
CA SER A 174 25.83 -10.15 -17.86
C SER A 174 24.61 -10.33 -18.75
N GLU A 175 23.45 -10.51 -18.12
CA GLU A 175 22.16 -10.55 -18.80
C GLU A 175 21.40 -9.22 -18.68
N GLU A 176 22.02 -8.21 -18.06
CA GLU A 176 21.46 -6.87 -17.87
C GLU A 176 21.78 -5.96 -19.07
N ALA A 177 21.05 -4.85 -19.18
CA ALA A 177 21.26 -3.85 -20.24
C ALA A 177 22.49 -2.97 -19.95
N LEU A 178 23.68 -3.58 -20.01
CA LEU A 178 24.98 -2.93 -19.80
C LEU A 178 25.69 -2.75 -21.14
N LEU A 179 25.92 -1.50 -21.52
CA LEU A 179 26.69 -1.12 -22.69
C LEU A 179 28.02 -0.53 -22.22
N PHE A 180 29.13 -1.09 -22.68
CA PHE A 180 30.46 -0.65 -22.28
C PHE A 180 31.11 0.15 -23.40
N ALA A 181 31.78 1.25 -23.06
CA ALA A 181 32.56 2.09 -23.96
C ALA A 181 34.00 2.17 -23.44
N VAL A 182 34.90 1.39 -24.02
CA VAL A 182 36.30 1.34 -23.61
C VAL A 182 37.11 2.37 -24.41
N PHE A 183 37.75 3.31 -23.73
CA PHE A 183 38.65 4.27 -24.35
C PHE A 183 39.98 3.60 -24.67
N ASN A 184 40.30 3.45 -25.96
CA ASN A 184 41.49 2.76 -26.44
C ASN A 184 42.77 3.59 -26.24
N ASN A 185 42.63 4.92 -26.21
CA ASN A 185 43.75 5.82 -25.94
C ASN A 185 43.35 6.91 -24.94
N VAL A 186 43.91 6.83 -23.73
CA VAL A 186 43.67 7.80 -22.66
C VAL A 186 44.78 8.87 -22.61
N SER A 187 45.83 8.77 -23.43
CA SER A 187 47.00 9.67 -23.35
C SER A 187 46.64 11.13 -23.60
N GLU A 188 45.73 11.39 -24.53
CA GLU A 188 45.27 12.74 -24.87
C GLU A 188 44.44 13.36 -23.74
N ILE A 189 43.59 12.54 -23.11
CA ILE A 189 42.81 12.91 -21.93
C ILE A 189 43.75 13.24 -20.76
N VAL A 190 44.74 12.39 -20.50
CA VAL A 190 45.77 12.62 -19.46
C VAL A 190 46.56 13.90 -19.73
N LYS A 191 46.92 14.16 -20.99
CA LYS A 191 47.62 15.38 -21.40
C LYS A 191 46.82 16.63 -21.05
N HIS A 192 45.56 16.72 -21.48
CA HIS A 192 44.70 17.88 -21.19
C HIS A 192 44.42 18.03 -19.70
N LEU A 193 44.19 16.92 -18.98
CA LEU A 193 44.07 16.95 -17.51
C LEU A 193 45.33 17.49 -16.84
N HIS A 194 46.52 17.10 -17.30
CA HIS A 194 47.79 17.57 -16.74
C HIS A 194 47.97 19.07 -16.96
N GLU A 195 47.67 19.57 -18.16
CA GLU A 195 47.68 21.01 -18.45
C GLU A 195 46.73 21.79 -17.53
N ILE A 196 45.50 21.32 -17.36
CA ILE A 196 44.52 21.96 -16.47
C ILE A 196 45.03 22.01 -15.03
N LYS A 197 45.59 20.91 -14.50
CA LYS A 197 46.15 20.87 -13.14
C LYS A 197 47.37 21.78 -12.98
N LYS A 198 48.26 21.83 -13.97
CA LYS A 198 49.41 22.76 -13.97
C LYS A 198 48.96 24.22 -13.95
N LEU A 199 47.99 24.57 -14.80
CA LEU A 199 47.41 25.91 -14.83
C LEU A 199 46.74 26.27 -13.51
N GLN A 200 46.05 25.33 -12.88
CA GLN A 200 45.43 25.54 -11.56
C GLN A 200 46.49 25.80 -10.48
N TYR A 201 47.57 25.02 -10.47
CA TYR A 201 48.71 25.25 -9.59
C TYR A 201 49.32 26.65 -9.76
N ILE A 202 49.53 27.09 -11.01
CA ILE A 202 50.08 28.43 -11.30
C ILE A 202 49.12 29.52 -10.82
N ALA A 203 47.82 29.38 -11.06
CA ALA A 203 46.81 30.34 -10.62
C ALA A 203 46.77 30.50 -9.09
N GLU A 204 46.93 29.39 -8.36
CA GLU A 204 46.80 29.34 -6.89
C GLU A 204 48.11 29.65 -6.15
N LYS A 205 49.28 29.37 -6.74
CA LYS A 205 50.59 29.46 -6.05
C LYS A 205 51.52 30.53 -6.59
N VAL A 206 51.40 30.90 -7.87
CA VAL A 206 52.35 31.80 -8.54
C VAL A 206 51.69 33.13 -8.89
N ALA A 207 50.50 33.10 -9.50
CA ALA A 207 49.78 34.29 -9.96
C ALA A 207 48.82 34.89 -8.91
N VAL A 208 49.11 34.74 -7.62
CA VAL A 208 48.19 35.12 -6.53
C VAL A 208 47.80 36.60 -6.58
N ASP A 209 48.76 37.48 -6.86
CA ASP A 209 48.56 38.94 -6.85
C ASP A 209 48.43 39.55 -8.25
N ASP A 210 48.56 38.76 -9.32
CA ASP A 210 48.49 39.23 -10.70
C ASP A 210 47.13 38.86 -11.34
N GLN A 211 46.22 39.84 -11.33
CA GLN A 211 44.87 39.69 -11.89
C GLN A 211 44.87 39.51 -13.41
N VAL A 212 45.87 40.05 -14.10
CA VAL A 212 45.99 39.91 -15.57
C VAL A 212 46.45 38.50 -15.90
N ALA A 213 47.45 37.98 -15.18
CA ALA A 213 47.89 36.59 -15.32
C ALA A 213 46.78 35.59 -14.96
N LYS A 214 46.01 35.84 -13.89
CA LYS A 214 44.84 35.01 -13.54
C LYS A 214 43.79 34.94 -14.64
N ARG A 215 43.46 36.07 -15.27
CA ARG A 215 42.53 36.10 -16.41
C ARG A 215 43.08 35.31 -17.60
N GLU A 216 44.36 35.45 -17.91
CA GLU A 216 44.98 34.70 -19.01
C GLU A 216 44.99 33.19 -18.72
N ILE A 217 45.40 32.78 -17.52
CA ILE A 217 45.37 31.37 -17.08
C ILE A 217 43.95 30.80 -17.16
N SER A 218 42.94 31.56 -16.72
CA SER A 218 41.53 31.13 -16.82
C SER A 218 41.09 30.89 -18.27
N ASN A 219 41.51 31.74 -19.21
CA ASN A 219 41.21 31.56 -20.63
C ASN A 219 41.86 30.29 -21.20
N ILE A 220 43.12 30.00 -20.82
CA ILE A 220 43.83 28.79 -21.25
C ILE A 220 43.17 27.55 -20.61
N GLN A 221 42.80 27.62 -19.32
CA GLN A 221 42.09 26.54 -18.65
C GLN A 221 40.75 26.24 -19.33
N GLU A 222 40.00 27.26 -19.75
CA GLU A 222 38.74 27.08 -20.46
C GLU A 222 38.94 26.42 -21.83
N PHE A 223 39.99 26.80 -22.56
CA PHE A 223 40.40 26.14 -23.80
C PHE A 223 40.73 24.65 -23.57
N GLU A 224 41.60 24.34 -22.60
CA GLU A 224 41.97 22.96 -22.28
C GLU A 224 40.77 22.13 -21.80
N LYS A 225 39.84 22.73 -21.04
CA LYS A 225 38.57 22.10 -20.66
C LYS A 225 37.69 21.80 -21.88
N ASN A 226 37.69 22.66 -22.90
CA ASN A 226 36.94 22.42 -24.13
C ASN A 226 37.58 21.29 -24.95
N CYS A 227 38.91 21.24 -25.06
CA CYS A 227 39.62 20.12 -25.68
C CYS A 227 39.36 18.80 -24.95
N LEU A 228 39.44 18.80 -23.61
CA LEU A 228 39.11 17.63 -22.80
C LEU A 228 37.66 17.18 -23.00
N ASN A 229 36.71 18.12 -23.04
CA ASN A 229 35.30 17.82 -23.33
C ASN A 229 35.11 17.24 -24.74
N SER A 230 35.87 17.71 -25.73
CA SER A 230 35.85 17.15 -27.08
C SER A 230 36.39 15.73 -27.08
N ALA A 231 37.54 15.47 -26.45
CA ALA A 231 38.09 14.11 -26.31
C ALA A 231 37.15 13.14 -25.56
N LEU A 232 36.41 13.63 -24.56
CA LEU A 232 35.47 12.79 -23.81
C LEU A 232 34.14 12.54 -24.53
N ASN A 233 33.71 13.44 -25.44
CA ASN A 233 32.36 13.41 -26.00
C ASN A 233 32.30 13.17 -27.50
N ASP A 234 33.23 13.74 -28.26
CA ASP A 234 33.26 13.63 -29.70
C ASP A 234 33.80 12.25 -30.10
N TYR A 235 34.80 11.73 -29.37
CA TYR A 235 35.34 10.38 -29.59
C TYR A 235 34.33 9.25 -29.32
N LEU A 236 33.25 9.51 -28.58
CA LEU A 236 32.21 8.51 -28.35
C LEU A 236 31.47 8.12 -29.65
N PHE A 237 31.38 9.04 -30.61
CA PHE A 237 30.50 8.90 -31.78
C PHE A 237 31.17 9.24 -33.13
N ASP A 238 32.45 9.60 -33.16
CA ASP A 238 33.15 10.04 -34.37
C ASP A 238 33.57 8.89 -35.32
N GLY A 239 33.52 7.64 -34.84
CA GLY A 239 33.94 6.46 -35.60
C GLY A 239 35.46 6.41 -35.86
N SER A 240 36.26 7.18 -35.13
CA SER A 240 37.73 7.25 -35.26
C SER A 240 38.45 5.99 -34.75
N GLY A 241 37.75 5.10 -34.05
CA GLY A 241 38.33 3.94 -33.39
C GLY A 241 38.97 4.25 -32.04
N ASN A 242 38.82 5.47 -31.51
CA ASN A 242 39.29 5.83 -30.16
C ASN A 242 38.48 5.17 -29.04
N VAL A 243 37.25 4.72 -29.32
CA VAL A 243 36.36 4.07 -28.35
C VAL A 243 35.83 2.77 -28.94
N THR A 244 35.98 1.67 -28.19
CA THR A 244 35.41 0.36 -28.51
C THR A 244 34.14 0.13 -27.69
N TRP A 245 33.00 0.02 -28.37
CA TRP A 245 31.73 -0.28 -27.72
C TRP A 245 31.53 -1.80 -27.63
N ILE A 246 31.08 -2.31 -26.48
CA ILE A 246 30.91 -3.76 -26.24
C ILE A 246 29.55 -4.03 -25.60
N PHE A 247 28.82 -5.02 -26.14
CA PHE A 247 27.56 -5.53 -25.59
C PHE A 247 27.47 -7.05 -25.77
N LYS A 248 27.07 -7.78 -24.71
CA LYS A 248 27.05 -9.25 -24.65
C LYS A 248 28.33 -9.91 -25.18
N GLY A 249 29.48 -9.32 -24.86
CA GLY A 249 30.80 -9.79 -25.29
C GLY A 249 31.17 -9.49 -26.75
N ASN A 250 30.29 -8.86 -27.52
CA ASN A 250 30.52 -8.52 -28.93
C ASN A 250 30.84 -7.03 -29.10
N GLU A 251 31.78 -6.72 -30.00
CA GLU A 251 32.11 -5.34 -30.36
C GLU A 251 31.02 -4.73 -31.25
N CYS A 252 30.55 -3.55 -30.87
CA CYS A 252 29.50 -2.78 -31.55
C CYS A 252 30.12 -1.60 -32.29
N GLN A 253 29.72 -1.40 -33.54
CA GLN A 253 30.20 -0.28 -34.35
C GLN A 253 29.24 0.90 -34.25
N ILE A 254 29.70 2.02 -33.66
CA ILE A 254 28.91 3.25 -33.49
C ILE A 254 29.61 4.39 -34.20
N ARG A 255 28.98 4.90 -35.28
CA ARG A 255 29.51 5.99 -36.12
C ARG A 255 28.74 7.31 -35.98
N SER A 256 27.67 7.29 -35.20
CA SER A 256 26.81 8.46 -35.01
C SER A 256 25.95 8.32 -33.76
N LYS A 257 25.43 9.45 -33.26
CA LYS A 257 24.42 9.47 -32.20
C LYS A 257 23.14 8.70 -32.58
N LYS A 258 22.82 8.61 -33.88
CA LYS A 258 21.67 7.85 -34.39
C LYS A 258 21.90 6.35 -34.24
N ASP A 259 23.10 5.87 -34.58
CA ASP A 259 23.45 4.45 -34.45
C ASP A 259 23.50 4.03 -32.98
N PHE A 260 24.02 4.91 -32.11
CA PHE A 260 23.96 4.72 -30.66
C PHE A 260 22.52 4.55 -30.16
N ASN A 261 21.59 5.43 -30.55
CA ASN A 261 20.19 5.34 -30.12
C ASN A 261 19.50 4.06 -30.62
N LYS A 262 19.81 3.63 -31.85
CA LYS A 262 19.34 2.35 -32.40
C LYS A 262 19.88 1.17 -31.58
N LEU A 263 21.16 1.20 -31.22
CA LEU A 263 21.78 0.18 -30.38
C LEU A 263 21.09 0.10 -29.02
N LEU A 264 20.88 1.23 -28.33
CA LEU A 264 20.13 1.24 -27.06
C LEU A 264 18.74 0.61 -27.19
N SER A 265 18.03 0.90 -28.28
CA SER A 265 16.70 0.32 -28.53
C SER A 265 16.79 -1.19 -28.79
N SER A 266 17.81 -1.65 -29.51
CA SER A 266 18.05 -3.09 -29.73
C SER A 266 18.42 -3.84 -28.44
N ILE A 267 19.21 -3.21 -27.56
CA ILE A 267 19.52 -3.73 -26.23
C ILE A 267 18.22 -3.89 -25.42
N CYS A 268 17.33 -2.90 -25.46
CA CYS A 268 16.03 -3.02 -24.81
C CYS A 268 15.16 -4.13 -25.40
N ALA A 269 15.17 -4.34 -26.72
CA ALA A 269 14.40 -5.40 -27.36
C ALA A 269 14.88 -6.80 -26.96
N ASP A 270 16.19 -6.95 -26.73
CA ASP A 270 16.84 -8.19 -26.33
C ASP A 270 16.71 -8.47 -24.82
N VAL A 271 16.99 -7.49 -23.96
CA VAL A 271 16.95 -7.65 -22.48
C VAL A 271 15.52 -7.56 -21.93
N TYR A 272 14.68 -6.70 -22.52
CA TYR A 272 13.30 -6.44 -22.07
C TYR A 272 12.26 -6.92 -23.10
N SER A 273 12.53 -8.07 -23.70
CA SER A 273 11.73 -8.68 -24.78
C SER A 273 10.24 -8.84 -24.43
N ASN A 274 9.92 -9.17 -23.19
CA ASN A 274 8.55 -9.44 -22.74
C ASN A 274 7.80 -8.19 -22.28
N THR A 275 8.37 -6.98 -22.46
CA THR A 275 7.66 -5.73 -22.14
C THR A 275 6.35 -5.64 -22.94
N PRO A 276 5.18 -5.45 -22.29
CA PRO A 276 3.90 -5.29 -22.97
C PRO A 276 3.88 -3.99 -23.79
N ALA A 277 3.23 -4.03 -24.96
CA ALA A 277 3.10 -2.84 -25.81
C ALA A 277 1.85 -2.03 -25.42
N ILE A 278 1.99 -1.11 -24.47
CA ILE A 278 0.90 -0.29 -23.96
C ILE A 278 1.31 1.18 -24.11
N GLN A 279 0.78 1.85 -25.13
CA GLN A 279 1.19 3.21 -25.50
C GLN A 279 0.38 4.26 -24.74
N ASN A 280 0.78 4.55 -23.50
CA ASN A 280 0.19 5.62 -22.71
C ASN A 280 1.18 6.20 -21.69
N GLU A 281 1.67 7.40 -22.01
CA GLU A 281 2.69 8.11 -21.24
C GLU A 281 2.19 8.63 -19.88
N LEU A 282 0.87 8.69 -19.67
CA LEU A 282 0.30 9.25 -18.45
C LEU A 282 0.70 8.41 -17.23
N PHE A 283 0.73 7.09 -17.39
CA PHE A 283 1.02 6.14 -16.32
C PHE A 283 2.27 5.28 -16.54
N ASN A 284 2.79 5.15 -17.76
CA ASN A 284 4.08 4.50 -18.04
C ASN A 284 5.28 5.38 -17.63
N LYS A 285 5.42 5.67 -16.34
CA LYS A 285 6.53 6.44 -15.79
C LYS A 285 6.78 6.04 -14.34
N GLN A 286 7.97 6.31 -13.82
CA GLN A 286 8.29 5.91 -12.45
C GLN A 286 7.52 6.70 -11.40
N LYS A 287 7.27 8.00 -11.63
CA LYS A 287 6.52 8.85 -10.71
C LYS A 287 5.26 9.42 -11.36
N LEU A 288 4.11 9.06 -10.81
CA LEU A 288 2.81 9.60 -11.25
C LEU A 288 2.66 11.06 -10.84
N SER A 289 1.96 11.85 -11.65
CA SER A 289 1.53 13.20 -11.24
C SER A 289 0.34 13.09 -10.27
N SER A 290 0.06 14.16 -9.53
CA SER A 290 -1.10 14.21 -8.63
C SER A 290 -2.41 13.95 -9.37
N ALA A 291 -2.58 14.54 -10.55
CA ALA A 291 -3.76 14.34 -11.41
C ALA A 291 -3.92 12.87 -11.85
N ILE A 292 -2.84 12.19 -12.24
CA ILE A 292 -2.91 10.78 -12.64
C ILE A 292 -3.08 9.85 -11.43
N SER A 293 -2.54 10.22 -10.28
CA SER A 293 -2.80 9.49 -9.03
C SER A 293 -4.27 9.54 -8.63
N LEU A 294 -4.94 10.69 -8.83
CA LEU A 294 -6.39 10.81 -8.66
C LEU A 294 -7.15 9.98 -9.70
N ALA A 295 -6.74 10.04 -10.97
CA ALA A 295 -7.33 9.23 -12.04
C ALA A 295 -7.23 7.72 -11.76
N LYS A 296 -6.13 7.26 -11.14
CA LYS A 296 -5.98 5.89 -10.64
C LYS A 296 -7.11 5.52 -9.68
N SER A 297 -7.28 6.30 -8.61
CA SER A 297 -8.32 6.04 -7.62
C SER A 297 -9.72 6.05 -8.25
N ASN A 298 -10.01 7.01 -9.13
CA ASN A 298 -11.29 7.09 -9.85
C ASN A 298 -11.53 5.87 -10.75
N LEU A 299 -10.50 5.40 -11.45
CA LEU A 299 -10.59 4.21 -12.30
C LEU A 299 -10.89 2.96 -11.46
N LEU A 300 -10.15 2.78 -10.36
CA LEU A 300 -10.35 1.64 -9.46
C LEU A 300 -11.75 1.66 -8.81
N ASP A 301 -12.24 2.84 -8.41
CA ASP A 301 -13.61 3.00 -7.90
C ASP A 301 -14.67 2.61 -8.96
N ARG A 302 -14.45 2.95 -10.23
CA ARG A 302 -15.34 2.55 -11.32
C ARG A 302 -15.32 1.06 -11.61
N ILE A 303 -14.15 0.42 -11.53
CA ILE A 303 -14.03 -1.04 -11.67
C ILE A 303 -14.83 -1.76 -10.58
N LEU A 304 -14.89 -1.21 -9.36
CA LEU A 304 -15.71 -1.77 -8.27
C LEU A 304 -17.21 -1.53 -8.45
N THR A 305 -17.59 -0.37 -8.98
CA THR A 305 -19.00 0.08 -8.98
C THR A 305 -19.75 -0.33 -10.24
N TYR A 306 -19.07 -0.33 -11.40
CA TYR A 306 -19.66 -0.54 -12.72
C TYR A 306 -18.91 -1.62 -13.55
N PRO A 307 -18.58 -2.80 -12.99
CA PRO A 307 -17.82 -3.82 -13.70
C PRO A 307 -18.57 -4.41 -14.92
N ASP A 308 -19.90 -4.46 -14.86
CA ASP A 308 -20.74 -5.12 -15.88
C ASP A 308 -21.33 -4.12 -16.88
N GLN A 309 -20.89 -2.85 -16.84
CA GLN A 309 -21.40 -1.78 -17.70
C GLN A 309 -20.46 -1.52 -18.88
N PRO A 310 -20.99 -1.14 -20.06
CA PRO A 310 -20.16 -0.68 -21.17
C PRO A 310 -19.27 0.46 -20.71
N ASP A 311 -17.99 0.37 -21.05
CA ASP A 311 -16.98 1.39 -20.71
C ASP A 311 -16.97 1.81 -19.23
N LEU A 312 -17.27 0.89 -18.31
CA LEU A 312 -17.32 1.17 -16.86
C LEU A 312 -18.21 2.37 -16.50
N GLY A 313 -19.26 2.59 -17.30
CA GLY A 313 -20.21 3.71 -17.16
C GLY A 313 -19.60 5.08 -17.47
N PHE A 314 -18.52 5.17 -18.25
CA PHE A 314 -17.97 6.46 -18.69
C PHE A 314 -18.91 7.16 -19.67
N SER A 315 -19.05 8.48 -19.55
CA SER A 315 -19.79 9.31 -20.52
C SER A 315 -19.11 9.25 -21.89
N GLU A 316 -19.88 9.10 -22.97
CA GLU A 316 -19.32 9.05 -24.33
C GLU A 316 -18.60 10.34 -24.72
N ASN A 317 -19.14 11.51 -24.30
CA ASN A 317 -18.68 12.84 -24.71
C ASN A 317 -17.50 13.39 -23.90
N GLU A 318 -17.12 12.72 -22.81
CA GLU A 318 -16.02 13.15 -21.94
C GLU A 318 -14.85 12.18 -22.04
N LEU A 319 -13.61 12.69 -22.06
CA LEU A 319 -12.37 11.91 -22.06
C LEU A 319 -11.48 12.33 -20.88
N PRO A 320 -11.91 12.07 -19.63
CA PRO A 320 -11.07 12.31 -18.48
C PRO A 320 -9.85 11.34 -18.48
N PRO A 321 -8.76 11.67 -17.78
CA PRO A 321 -7.53 10.87 -17.79
C PRO A 321 -7.75 9.38 -17.45
N GLU A 322 -8.65 9.07 -16.51
CA GLU A 322 -9.00 7.71 -16.12
C GLU A 322 -9.67 6.91 -17.26
N LYS A 323 -10.49 7.56 -18.10
CA LYS A 323 -11.12 6.92 -19.26
C LYS A 323 -10.07 6.59 -20.31
N THR A 324 -9.13 7.51 -20.56
CA THR A 324 -8.03 7.27 -21.50
C THR A 324 -7.16 6.09 -21.05
N ILE A 325 -6.84 6.00 -19.76
CA ILE A 325 -6.08 4.87 -19.19
C ILE A 325 -6.88 3.57 -19.31
N TYR A 326 -8.17 3.57 -18.96
CA TYR A 326 -9.08 2.43 -19.14
C TYR A 326 -9.08 1.93 -20.60
N ILE A 327 -9.21 2.84 -21.57
CA ILE A 327 -9.25 2.48 -22.98
C ILE A 327 -7.93 1.79 -23.38
N THR A 328 -6.77 2.37 -23.05
CA THR A 328 -5.48 1.78 -23.44
C THR A 328 -5.21 0.45 -22.74
N LEU A 329 -5.48 0.36 -21.42
CA LEU A 329 -5.06 -0.77 -20.60
C LEU A 329 -6.03 -1.95 -20.67
N LEU A 330 -7.34 -1.69 -20.73
CA LEU A 330 -8.39 -2.70 -20.54
C LEU A 330 -9.26 -2.93 -21.77
N LYS A 331 -9.71 -1.86 -22.43
CA LYS A 331 -10.59 -1.98 -23.61
C LYS A 331 -9.81 -2.46 -24.83
N ASN A 332 -8.71 -1.79 -25.17
CA ASN A 332 -7.92 -2.09 -26.38
C ASN A 332 -7.20 -3.44 -26.30
N THR A 333 -6.86 -3.90 -25.10
CA THR A 333 -6.24 -5.21 -24.85
C THR A 333 -7.27 -6.35 -24.86
N GLY A 334 -8.56 -6.04 -24.88
CA GLY A 334 -9.66 -7.00 -24.80
C GLY A 334 -9.89 -7.57 -23.39
N ILE A 335 -9.23 -7.05 -22.35
CA ILE A 335 -9.41 -7.50 -20.97
C ILE A 335 -10.83 -7.20 -20.50
N HIS A 336 -11.37 -6.01 -20.78
CA HIS A 336 -12.77 -5.66 -20.52
C HIS A 336 -13.55 -5.66 -21.83
N ARG A 337 -14.52 -6.58 -21.95
CA ARG A 337 -15.21 -6.86 -23.21
C ARG A 337 -16.59 -7.46 -22.98
N GLN A 338 -17.39 -7.55 -24.04
CA GLN A 338 -18.62 -8.35 -24.03
C GLN A 338 -18.28 -9.84 -24.22
N ASP A 339 -18.91 -10.70 -23.42
CA ASP A 339 -18.91 -12.15 -23.61
C ASP A 339 -19.93 -12.57 -24.70
N GLU A 340 -19.98 -13.85 -25.04
CA GLU A 340 -20.91 -14.42 -26.04
C GLU A 340 -22.39 -14.11 -25.75
N ASP A 341 -22.75 -13.98 -24.47
CA ASP A 341 -24.10 -13.65 -23.99
C ASP A 341 -24.40 -12.13 -23.97
N GLY A 342 -23.47 -11.29 -24.44
CA GLY A 342 -23.63 -9.83 -24.49
C GLY A 342 -23.38 -9.09 -23.17
N ALA A 343 -23.08 -9.81 -22.08
CA ALA A 343 -22.70 -9.23 -20.79
C ALA A 343 -21.23 -8.75 -20.81
N TYR A 344 -20.94 -7.62 -20.16
CA TYR A 344 -19.56 -7.14 -20.01
C TYR A 344 -18.84 -7.90 -18.89
N VAL A 345 -17.62 -8.37 -19.20
CA VAL A 345 -16.81 -9.18 -18.29
C VAL A 345 -15.34 -8.77 -18.36
N PHE A 346 -14.60 -9.10 -17.30
CA PHE A 346 -13.15 -9.07 -17.31
C PHE A 346 -12.57 -10.46 -17.59
N GLY A 347 -11.57 -10.54 -18.45
CA GLY A 347 -10.89 -11.80 -18.77
C GLY A 347 -9.46 -11.61 -19.24
N ALA A 348 -8.84 -12.71 -19.67
CA ALA A 348 -7.51 -12.67 -20.28
C ALA A 348 -7.51 -11.75 -21.52
N PRO A 349 -6.39 -11.05 -21.80
CA PRO A 349 -6.26 -10.19 -22.97
C PRO A 349 -6.37 -11.01 -24.26
N PHE A 350 -6.90 -10.38 -25.32
CA PHE A 350 -6.86 -10.92 -26.69
C PHE A 350 -5.64 -10.42 -27.47
N ASP A 351 -5.02 -9.35 -27.00
CA ASP A 351 -3.83 -8.78 -27.62
C ASP A 351 -2.58 -9.62 -27.28
N GLU A 352 -2.01 -10.28 -28.29
CA GLU A 352 -0.77 -11.05 -28.19
C GLU A 352 0.38 -10.23 -27.58
N ARG A 353 0.40 -8.90 -27.80
CA ARG A 353 1.45 -8.00 -27.29
C ARG A 353 1.44 -7.85 -25.77
N VAL A 354 0.39 -8.28 -25.10
CA VAL A 354 0.22 -8.22 -23.63
C VAL A 354 0.13 -9.64 -23.03
N MET A 355 0.06 -10.67 -23.87
CA MET A 355 -0.18 -12.05 -23.43
C MET A 355 0.96 -12.63 -22.58
N GLU A 356 2.22 -12.43 -22.97
CA GLU A 356 3.39 -12.90 -22.19
C GLU A 356 3.43 -12.28 -20.78
N PHE A 357 3.05 -11.01 -20.69
CA PHE A 357 2.93 -10.29 -19.43
C PHE A 357 1.78 -10.83 -18.57
N TRP A 358 0.63 -11.12 -19.18
CA TRP A 358 -0.49 -11.77 -18.49
C TRP A 358 -0.12 -13.16 -17.99
N ASN A 359 0.50 -13.98 -18.83
CA ASN A 359 0.96 -15.33 -18.51
C ASN A 359 1.96 -15.34 -17.35
N ALA A 360 2.85 -14.34 -17.27
CA ALA A 360 3.75 -14.21 -16.13
C ALA A 360 3.01 -13.94 -14.81
N CYS A 361 1.94 -13.14 -14.84
CA CYS A 361 1.08 -12.89 -13.70
C CYS A 361 0.30 -14.15 -13.30
N GLU A 362 -0.30 -14.86 -14.26
CA GLU A 362 -1.00 -16.13 -13.99
C GLU A 362 -0.05 -17.22 -13.50
N GLY A 363 1.14 -17.33 -14.08
CA GLY A 363 2.19 -18.25 -13.64
C GLY A 363 2.71 -17.93 -12.24
N PHE A 364 2.64 -16.67 -11.79
CA PHE A 364 2.88 -16.34 -10.38
C PHE A 364 1.76 -16.88 -9.49
N VAL A 365 0.49 -16.65 -9.85
CA VAL A 365 -0.67 -17.16 -9.10
C VAL A 365 -0.63 -18.69 -9.00
N ALA A 366 -0.37 -19.40 -10.10
CA ALA A 366 -0.27 -20.86 -10.11
C ALA A 366 0.83 -21.41 -9.17
N ARG A 367 1.94 -20.68 -9.01
CA ARG A 367 3.03 -21.04 -8.06
C ARG A 367 2.66 -20.83 -6.59
N THR A 368 1.50 -20.25 -6.30
CA THR A 368 1.04 -19.98 -4.93
C THR A 368 0.10 -21.04 -4.37
N VAL A 369 -0.19 -22.11 -5.13
CA VAL A 369 -1.06 -23.22 -4.68
C VAL A 369 -0.48 -23.90 -3.44
N ASP A 370 0.79 -24.30 -3.49
CA ASP A 370 1.45 -25.01 -2.38
C ASP A 370 1.83 -24.08 -1.23
N ARG A 371 2.30 -22.87 -1.57
CA ARG A 371 2.83 -21.90 -0.60
C ARG A 371 2.33 -20.49 -0.89
N PRO A 372 1.71 -19.80 0.09
CA PRO A 372 1.35 -18.40 -0.06
C PRO A 372 2.58 -17.54 -0.36
N ARG A 373 2.45 -16.60 -1.31
CA ARG A 373 3.52 -15.68 -1.70
C ARG A 373 3.08 -14.23 -1.56
N LYS A 374 4.04 -13.33 -1.32
CA LYS A 374 3.76 -11.90 -1.16
C LYS A 374 3.48 -11.23 -2.50
N VAL A 375 2.56 -10.28 -2.53
CA VAL A 375 2.28 -9.48 -3.74
C VAL A 375 3.52 -8.68 -4.17
N SER A 376 4.37 -8.26 -3.22
CA SER A 376 5.65 -7.62 -3.53
C SER A 376 6.62 -8.48 -4.35
N GLU A 377 6.50 -9.81 -4.33
CA GLU A 377 7.30 -10.68 -5.19
C GLU A 377 6.86 -10.59 -6.65
N LEU A 378 5.55 -10.52 -6.91
CA LEU A 378 5.01 -10.29 -8.25
C LEU A 378 5.48 -8.94 -8.80
N ILE A 379 5.43 -7.89 -7.97
CA ILE A 379 5.94 -6.56 -8.33
C ILE A 379 7.41 -6.64 -8.73
N LYS A 380 8.26 -7.31 -7.95
CA LYS A 380 9.69 -7.49 -8.28
C LYS A 380 9.90 -8.21 -9.60
N ILE A 381 9.14 -9.26 -9.90
CA ILE A 381 9.21 -9.98 -11.18
C ILE A 381 8.90 -9.04 -12.34
N LEU A 382 7.84 -8.23 -12.22
CA LEU A 382 7.40 -7.30 -13.28
C LEU A 382 8.31 -6.07 -13.42
N MET A 383 8.96 -5.63 -12.34
CA MET A 383 9.91 -4.51 -12.35
C MET A 383 11.33 -4.94 -12.76
N SER A 384 11.59 -6.24 -12.89
CA SER A 384 12.86 -6.80 -13.35
C SER A 384 12.74 -7.27 -14.81
N ARG A 385 13.88 -7.58 -15.43
CA ARG A 385 13.88 -8.29 -16.73
C ARG A 385 13.09 -9.62 -16.64
N PRO A 386 12.40 -10.04 -17.70
CA PRO A 386 12.38 -9.46 -19.06
C PRO A 386 11.35 -8.34 -19.28
N PHE A 387 10.76 -7.76 -18.22
CA PHE A 387 9.68 -6.77 -18.34
C PHE A 387 10.14 -5.33 -18.02
N LYS A 388 10.83 -5.14 -16.90
CA LYS A 388 11.29 -3.84 -16.36
C LYS A 388 10.19 -2.77 -16.44
N LEU A 389 9.01 -3.06 -15.93
CA LEU A 389 7.90 -2.10 -15.92
C LEU A 389 8.16 -0.96 -14.93
N LYS A 390 7.65 0.23 -15.25
CA LYS A 390 7.76 1.40 -14.37
C LYS A 390 6.75 1.31 -13.22
N GLN A 391 7.10 1.90 -12.07
CA GLN A 391 6.24 1.86 -10.89
C GLN A 391 4.82 2.39 -11.16
N GLY A 392 4.71 3.48 -11.94
CA GLY A 392 3.41 4.03 -12.32
C GLY A 392 2.53 3.06 -13.11
N PHE A 393 3.10 2.12 -13.86
CA PHE A 393 2.32 1.05 -14.51
C PHE A 393 1.84 0.01 -13.49
N ILE A 394 2.76 -0.44 -12.63
CA ILE A 394 2.51 -1.43 -11.58
C ILE A 394 1.40 -0.97 -10.64
N ASP A 395 1.39 0.31 -10.28
CA ASP A 395 0.40 0.92 -9.38
C ASP A 395 -1.04 0.78 -9.88
N PHE A 396 -1.25 0.77 -11.19
CA PHE A 396 -2.56 0.52 -11.80
C PHE A 396 -2.79 -0.97 -11.98
N TRP A 397 -1.80 -1.67 -12.52
CA TRP A 397 -1.96 -3.04 -12.96
C TRP A 397 -2.22 -4.02 -11.81
N ILE A 398 -1.44 -3.96 -10.73
CA ILE A 398 -1.55 -4.95 -9.65
C ILE A 398 -2.94 -4.98 -9.02
N PRO A 399 -3.53 -3.83 -8.59
CA PRO A 399 -4.91 -3.81 -8.12
C PRO A 399 -5.91 -4.39 -9.13
N ILE A 400 -5.79 -4.01 -10.40
CA ILE A 400 -6.71 -4.45 -11.46
C ILE A 400 -6.59 -5.95 -11.68
N PHE A 401 -5.38 -6.48 -11.85
CA PHE A 401 -5.14 -7.91 -12.03
C PHE A 401 -5.67 -8.74 -10.86
N LEU A 402 -5.37 -8.30 -9.62
CA LEU A 402 -5.88 -8.98 -8.42
C LEU A 402 -7.41 -8.94 -8.34
N TYR A 403 -8.05 -7.85 -8.79
CA TYR A 403 -9.51 -7.76 -8.87
C TYR A 403 -10.10 -8.72 -9.91
N ILE A 404 -9.51 -8.77 -11.12
CA ILE A 404 -9.96 -9.66 -12.19
C ILE A 404 -9.82 -11.12 -11.75
N LYS A 405 -8.71 -11.45 -11.07
CA LYS A 405 -8.35 -12.81 -10.64
C LYS A 405 -8.75 -13.13 -9.20
N GLN A 406 -9.50 -12.27 -8.53
CA GLN A 406 -9.91 -12.43 -7.12
C GLN A 406 -10.67 -13.74 -6.84
N GLN A 407 -11.11 -14.39 -7.92
CA GLN A 407 -11.87 -15.62 -7.93
C GLN A 407 -10.98 -16.88 -7.92
N ASP A 408 -9.71 -16.74 -8.28
CA ASP A 408 -8.75 -17.83 -8.51
C ASP A 408 -7.82 -18.04 -7.29
N PHE A 409 -7.79 -17.10 -6.35
CA PHE A 409 -6.95 -17.14 -5.16
C PHE A 409 -7.60 -16.53 -3.91
N ALA A 410 -7.10 -16.92 -2.74
CA ALA A 410 -7.36 -16.26 -1.48
C ALA A 410 -6.32 -15.16 -1.22
N LEU A 411 -6.81 -13.95 -0.89
CA LEU A 411 -5.99 -12.80 -0.50
C LEU A 411 -5.94 -12.70 1.04
N TYR A 412 -4.77 -12.50 1.61
CA TYR A 412 -4.57 -12.33 3.06
C TYR A 412 -3.85 -11.01 3.35
N GLY A 413 -4.27 -10.32 4.40
CA GLY A 413 -3.62 -9.10 4.89
C GLY A 413 -2.44 -9.35 5.84
N ALA A 414 -1.88 -8.27 6.40
CA ALA A 414 -0.69 -8.29 7.26
C ALA A 414 -0.80 -9.24 8.47
N ALA A 415 -2.01 -9.35 9.05
CA ALA A 415 -2.28 -10.19 10.21
C ALA A 415 -2.59 -11.66 9.84
N GLY A 416 -2.43 -12.04 8.56
CA GLY A 416 -2.82 -13.36 8.05
C GLY A 416 -4.34 -13.56 7.94
N ASN A 417 -5.12 -12.50 8.11
CA ASN A 417 -6.57 -12.53 7.99
C ASN A 417 -7.00 -12.55 6.52
N TYR A 418 -7.98 -13.40 6.20
CA TYR A 418 -8.56 -13.47 4.87
C TYR A 418 -9.30 -12.18 4.49
N VAL A 419 -8.98 -11.66 3.31
CA VAL A 419 -9.63 -10.50 2.71
C VAL A 419 -10.85 -10.97 1.92
N MET A 420 -12.03 -10.73 2.48
CA MET A 420 -13.33 -11.19 1.96
C MET A 420 -13.68 -10.72 0.55
N GLY A 421 -13.09 -9.61 0.12
CA GLY A 421 -13.31 -9.00 -1.17
C GLY A 421 -12.44 -7.78 -1.31
N ILE A 422 -12.08 -7.47 -2.56
CA ILE A 422 -11.29 -6.29 -2.85
C ILE A 422 -12.24 -5.09 -2.89
N ASN A 423 -12.01 -4.14 -2.00
CA ASN A 423 -12.74 -2.88 -1.91
C ASN A 423 -11.76 -1.70 -2.04
N ARG A 424 -12.28 -0.47 -1.94
CA ARG A 424 -11.46 0.75 -2.06
C ARG A 424 -10.32 0.80 -1.03
N GLU A 425 -10.58 0.43 0.22
CA GLU A 425 -9.56 0.42 1.28
C GLU A 425 -8.45 -0.58 0.98
N VAL A 426 -8.82 -1.78 0.50
CA VAL A 426 -7.86 -2.81 0.09
C VAL A 426 -7.02 -2.33 -1.08
N PHE A 427 -7.60 -1.67 -2.08
CA PHE A 427 -6.84 -1.05 -3.17
C PHE A 427 -5.84 -0.01 -2.67
N ASP A 428 -6.27 0.90 -1.80
CA ASP A 428 -5.40 1.93 -1.22
C ASP A 428 -4.25 1.35 -0.41
N LEU A 429 -4.49 0.25 0.32
CA LEU A 429 -3.45 -0.45 1.06
C LEU A 429 -2.54 -1.28 0.16
N LEU A 430 -3.07 -1.93 -0.88
CA LEU A 430 -2.31 -2.79 -1.80
C LEU A 430 -1.17 -2.04 -2.49
N TRP A 431 -1.40 -0.80 -2.92
CA TRP A 431 -0.33 -0.04 -3.59
C TRP A 431 0.64 0.62 -2.58
N LYS A 432 0.17 1.03 -1.39
CA LYS A 432 1.03 1.63 -0.35
C LYS A 432 1.94 0.59 0.31
N HIS A 433 1.39 -0.58 0.61
CA HIS A 433 2.06 -1.64 1.36
C HIS A 433 1.82 -3.02 0.69
N PRO A 434 2.29 -3.24 -0.55
CA PRO A 434 2.11 -4.52 -1.24
C PRO A 434 2.80 -5.69 -0.53
N GLY A 435 3.80 -5.42 0.32
CA GLY A 435 4.52 -6.44 1.10
C GLY A 435 3.70 -7.06 2.24
N ASP A 436 2.59 -6.44 2.61
CA ASP A 436 1.70 -6.88 3.68
C ASP A 436 0.64 -7.87 3.18
N PHE A 437 0.46 -7.97 1.86
CA PHE A 437 -0.51 -8.86 1.26
C PHE A 437 0.14 -10.13 0.75
N THR A 438 -0.51 -11.26 1.00
CA THR A 438 -0.13 -12.57 0.45
C THR A 438 -1.29 -13.19 -0.31
N ILE A 439 -0.97 -13.91 -1.38
CA ILE A 439 -1.95 -14.64 -2.18
C ILE A 439 -1.65 -16.14 -2.13
N LYS A 440 -2.72 -16.94 -2.13
CA LYS A 440 -2.70 -18.39 -2.24
C LYS A 440 -3.77 -18.85 -3.23
N ALA A 441 -3.36 -19.40 -4.36
CA ALA A 441 -4.28 -19.94 -5.35
C ALA A 441 -5.04 -21.16 -4.83
N PHE A 442 -6.27 -21.33 -5.30
CA PHE A 442 -7.10 -22.48 -4.92
C PHE A 442 -6.68 -23.74 -5.68
N SER A 443 -6.50 -24.86 -4.98
CA SER A 443 -6.23 -26.17 -5.62
C SER A 443 -7.53 -26.82 -6.09
N VAL A 444 -8.02 -26.45 -7.27
CA VAL A 444 -9.25 -27.05 -7.83
C VAL A 444 -8.94 -28.42 -8.43
N SER A 445 -9.06 -29.49 -7.64
CA SER A 445 -9.14 -30.87 -8.15
C SER A 445 -10.55 -31.18 -8.66
N GLY A 446 -10.70 -32.06 -9.66
CA GLY A 446 -11.99 -32.36 -10.31
C GLY A 446 -13.13 -32.72 -9.34
N VAL A 447 -12.83 -33.49 -8.28
CA VAL A 447 -13.79 -33.89 -7.23
C VAL A 447 -14.29 -32.68 -6.40
N LYS A 448 -13.44 -31.68 -6.14
CA LYS A 448 -13.81 -30.43 -5.44
C LYS A 448 -14.73 -29.56 -6.29
N LEU A 449 -14.64 -29.67 -7.61
CA LEU A 449 -15.42 -28.89 -8.59
C LEU A 449 -16.87 -29.40 -8.68
N GLU A 450 -17.09 -30.72 -8.64
CA GLU A 450 -18.43 -31.30 -8.58
C GLU A 450 -19.15 -31.01 -7.26
N PHE A 451 -18.45 -31.15 -6.13
CA PHE A 451 -18.96 -30.74 -4.81
C PHE A 451 -19.40 -29.27 -4.81
N PHE A 452 -18.54 -28.40 -5.36
CA PHE A 452 -18.80 -26.98 -5.51
C PHE A 452 -20.02 -26.68 -6.39
N ARG A 453 -20.14 -27.37 -7.53
CA ARG A 453 -21.26 -27.19 -8.47
C ARG A 453 -22.60 -27.57 -7.81
N LYS A 454 -22.64 -28.70 -7.09
CA LYS A 454 -23.84 -29.18 -6.38
C LYS A 454 -24.24 -28.26 -5.24
N TYR A 455 -23.27 -27.76 -4.47
CA TYR A 455 -23.55 -26.77 -3.43
C TYR A 455 -24.15 -25.48 -4.01
N ARG A 456 -23.62 -24.95 -5.13
CA ARG A 456 -24.23 -23.79 -5.82
C ARG A 456 -25.65 -24.07 -6.30
N GLN A 457 -25.91 -25.24 -6.89
CA GLN A 457 -27.27 -25.63 -7.28
C GLN A 457 -28.22 -25.65 -6.09
N PHE A 458 -27.74 -26.07 -4.92
CA PHE A 458 -28.53 -26.07 -3.68
C PHE A 458 -28.82 -24.65 -3.15
N LEU A 459 -27.89 -23.70 -3.27
CA LEU A 459 -28.12 -22.30 -2.91
C LEU A 459 -29.05 -21.56 -3.89
N LYS A 460 -29.02 -21.91 -5.19
CA LYS A 460 -29.73 -21.21 -6.27
C LYS A 460 -31.24 -21.46 -6.34
N LYS A 461 -31.88 -22.03 -5.31
CA LYS A 461 -33.35 -22.22 -5.30
C LYS A 461 -34.16 -20.92 -5.12
N GLU A 462 -33.51 -19.75 -5.11
CA GLU A 462 -34.18 -18.44 -5.00
C GLU A 462 -33.86 -17.41 -6.10
N ASP A 463 -32.92 -17.60 -7.04
CA ASP A 463 -32.77 -16.64 -8.17
C ASP A 463 -32.15 -17.25 -9.44
N GLU A 464 -32.90 -17.18 -10.55
CA GLU A 464 -32.46 -17.41 -11.93
C GLU A 464 -31.58 -16.25 -12.41
N ILE A 465 -30.30 -16.24 -12.02
CA ILE A 465 -29.31 -15.40 -12.68
C ILE A 465 -28.27 -16.29 -13.36
N ALA A 466 -28.16 -16.05 -14.66
CA ALA A 466 -27.31 -16.73 -15.62
C ALA A 466 -25.85 -16.84 -15.16
N LEU A 467 -25.23 -17.92 -15.61
CA LEU A 467 -23.89 -18.36 -15.28
C LEU A 467 -22.84 -17.33 -15.68
N SER A 468 -22.15 -16.74 -14.70
CA SER A 468 -20.75 -16.37 -14.87
C SER A 468 -19.87 -17.39 -14.12
N LYS A 469 -18.85 -17.85 -14.83
CA LYS A 469 -18.06 -19.06 -14.61
C LYS A 469 -17.32 -19.06 -13.26
N ASP A 470 -17.30 -20.24 -12.63
CA ASP A 470 -16.30 -20.80 -11.69
C ASP A 470 -15.58 -19.89 -10.68
N SER A 471 -16.18 -19.67 -9.49
CA SER A 471 -15.35 -19.22 -8.37
C SER A 471 -15.79 -19.67 -7.00
N PHE A 472 -14.84 -20.36 -6.35
CA PHE A 472 -14.84 -20.79 -4.97
C PHE A 472 -15.13 -19.65 -3.98
N ALA A 473 -14.54 -18.47 -4.19
CA ALA A 473 -14.65 -17.33 -3.28
C ALA A 473 -16.10 -16.87 -3.07
N ASN A 474 -16.91 -16.82 -4.14
CA ASN A 474 -18.31 -16.37 -4.04
C ASN A 474 -19.23 -17.38 -3.33
N THR A 475 -18.79 -18.62 -3.17
CA THR A 475 -19.56 -19.67 -2.49
C THR A 475 -19.26 -19.76 -1.01
N PHE A 476 -18.02 -19.42 -0.60
CA PHE A 476 -17.66 -19.34 0.82
C PHE A 476 -18.05 -18.00 1.47
N LYS A 477 -18.04 -16.88 0.70
CA LYS A 477 -18.41 -15.55 1.20
C LYS A 477 -19.75 -15.51 1.96
N PRO A 478 -20.84 -16.15 1.50
CA PRO A 478 -22.11 -16.21 2.23
C PRO A 478 -22.01 -16.78 3.65
N PHE A 479 -21.15 -17.78 3.89
CA PHE A 479 -20.97 -18.36 5.23
C PHE A 479 -20.31 -17.40 6.20
N LEU A 480 -19.26 -16.71 5.76
CA LEU A 480 -18.59 -15.71 6.58
C LEU A 480 -19.45 -14.46 6.81
N PHE A 481 -20.25 -14.06 5.81
CA PHE A 481 -21.23 -12.99 5.97
C PHE A 481 -22.33 -13.38 6.96
N PHE A 482 -22.86 -14.60 6.83
CA PHE A 482 -23.81 -15.18 7.78
C PHE A 482 -23.25 -15.15 9.20
N PHE A 483 -22.03 -15.67 9.42
CA PHE A 483 -21.39 -15.66 10.74
C PHE A 483 -21.20 -14.24 11.30
N LYS A 484 -20.76 -13.27 10.48
CA LYS A 484 -20.61 -11.87 10.92
C LYS A 484 -21.94 -11.25 11.37
N ASN A 485 -23.03 -11.58 10.69
CA ASN A 485 -24.38 -11.08 11.00
C ASN A 485 -25.08 -11.79 12.15
N LEU A 486 -24.52 -12.89 12.68
CA LEU A 486 -25.02 -13.51 13.90
C LEU A 486 -24.90 -12.53 15.09
N ASN A 487 -25.87 -12.58 16.00
CA ASN A 487 -25.82 -11.83 17.25
C ASN A 487 -24.73 -12.40 18.19
N ASP A 488 -24.32 -11.60 19.19
CA ASP A 488 -23.23 -11.99 20.09
C ASP A 488 -23.56 -13.26 20.92
N TYR A 489 -24.84 -13.54 21.16
CA TYR A 489 -25.32 -14.72 21.85
C TYR A 489 -25.08 -15.98 21.01
N ALA A 490 -25.52 -15.98 19.75
CA ALA A 490 -25.28 -17.09 18.81
C ALA A 490 -23.77 -17.34 18.61
N LYS A 491 -22.96 -16.28 18.66
CA LYS A 491 -21.49 -16.37 18.57
C LYS A 491 -20.83 -17.02 19.81
N SER A 492 -21.51 -17.10 20.95
CA SER A 492 -20.90 -17.52 22.22
C SER A 492 -21.60 -18.66 22.97
N THR A 493 -22.85 -19.01 22.62
CA THR A 493 -23.61 -20.07 23.29
C THR A 493 -23.18 -21.47 22.87
N TYR A 494 -23.18 -22.43 23.79
CA TYR A 494 -23.00 -23.86 23.53
C TYR A 494 -24.29 -24.64 23.73
N LYS A 495 -25.41 -23.96 24.03
CA LYS A 495 -26.73 -24.55 24.21
C LYS A 495 -27.43 -24.75 22.86
N PHE A 496 -26.90 -25.70 22.10
CA PHE A 496 -27.52 -26.19 20.87
C PHE A 496 -28.09 -27.60 21.10
N SER A 497 -29.17 -27.93 20.42
CA SER A 497 -29.75 -29.27 20.36
C SER A 497 -28.77 -30.26 19.73
N ASN A 498 -27.97 -29.83 18.75
CA ASN A 498 -26.91 -30.64 18.17
C ASN A 498 -25.50 -30.10 18.51
N PRO A 499 -24.63 -30.89 19.17
CA PRO A 499 -23.28 -30.44 19.55
C PRO A 499 -22.37 -30.12 18.35
N ASN A 500 -22.69 -30.64 17.16
CA ASN A 500 -21.93 -30.33 15.94
C ASN A 500 -22.14 -28.89 15.46
N VAL A 501 -23.24 -28.22 15.86
CA VAL A 501 -23.52 -26.82 15.49
C VAL A 501 -22.53 -25.86 16.16
N ALA A 502 -22.17 -26.11 17.42
CA ALA A 502 -21.13 -25.34 18.12
C ALA A 502 -19.79 -25.45 17.39
N LYS A 503 -19.40 -26.68 16.99
CA LYS A 503 -18.17 -26.92 16.23
C LYS A 503 -18.19 -26.24 14.86
N PHE A 504 -19.31 -26.34 14.14
CA PHE A 504 -19.52 -25.65 12.86
C PHE A 504 -19.33 -24.14 12.98
N ARG A 505 -19.92 -23.52 14.01
CA ARG A 505 -19.72 -22.10 14.32
C ARG A 505 -18.25 -21.79 14.64
N ASP A 506 -17.61 -22.58 15.49
CA ASP A 506 -16.23 -22.32 15.92
C ASP A 506 -15.22 -22.43 14.76
N VAL A 507 -15.48 -23.31 13.81
CA VAL A 507 -14.72 -23.42 12.55
C VAL A 507 -14.91 -22.16 11.69
N LEU A 508 -16.12 -21.63 11.57
CA LEU A 508 -16.36 -20.36 10.87
C LEU A 508 -15.74 -19.15 11.59
N ALA A 509 -15.72 -19.16 12.92
CA ALA A 509 -15.15 -18.09 13.74
C ALA A 509 -13.62 -17.98 13.60
N ASN A 510 -12.95 -19.13 13.49
CA ASN A 510 -11.49 -19.23 13.39
C ASN A 510 -11.01 -19.48 11.95
N ALA A 511 -11.87 -19.22 10.95
CA ALA A 511 -11.57 -19.50 9.55
C ALA A 511 -10.43 -18.60 9.04
N VAL A 512 -9.22 -19.17 8.97
CA VAL A 512 -8.05 -18.52 8.38
C VAL A 512 -7.96 -18.82 6.89
N ASP A 513 -7.94 -20.11 6.52
CA ASP A 513 -7.83 -20.58 5.12
C ASP A 513 -9.20 -21.05 4.60
N PRO A 514 -9.88 -20.27 3.74
CA PRO A 514 -11.21 -20.61 3.20
C PRO A 514 -11.28 -21.99 2.55
N GLU A 515 -10.23 -22.42 1.85
CA GLU A 515 -10.22 -23.70 1.15
C GLU A 515 -10.24 -24.86 2.14
N LYS A 516 -9.31 -24.83 3.11
CA LYS A 516 -9.25 -25.85 4.17
C LYS A 516 -10.50 -25.83 5.04
N VAL A 517 -11.00 -24.65 5.37
CA VAL A 517 -12.23 -24.51 6.15
C VAL A 517 -13.38 -25.19 5.43
N PHE A 518 -13.57 -24.91 4.13
CA PHE A 518 -14.71 -25.42 3.38
C PHE A 518 -14.65 -26.92 3.07
N PHE A 519 -13.48 -27.43 2.66
CA PHE A 519 -13.35 -28.82 2.21
C PHE A 519 -12.91 -29.81 3.29
N GLU A 520 -12.26 -29.35 4.35
CA GLU A 520 -11.75 -30.23 5.42
C GLU A 520 -12.49 -29.96 6.74
N GLN A 521 -12.38 -28.73 7.28
CA GLN A 521 -12.81 -28.45 8.65
C GLN A 521 -14.34 -28.41 8.83
N LEU A 522 -15.09 -27.89 7.86
CA LEU A 522 -16.55 -27.87 7.91
C LEU A 522 -17.15 -29.30 7.84
N PRO A 523 -16.74 -30.17 6.88
CA PRO A 523 -17.10 -31.59 6.88
C PRO A 523 -16.76 -32.31 8.19
N GLU A 524 -15.54 -32.11 8.71
CA GLU A 524 -15.11 -32.70 9.97
C GLU A 524 -15.97 -32.24 11.16
N SER A 525 -16.33 -30.95 11.21
CA SER A 525 -17.16 -30.38 12.27
C SER A 525 -18.57 -30.98 12.32
N LEU A 526 -19.08 -31.40 11.17
CA LEU A 526 -20.39 -32.04 11.01
C LEU A 526 -20.33 -33.58 11.11
N GLY A 527 -19.14 -34.14 11.33
CA GLY A 527 -18.94 -35.55 11.67
C GLY A 527 -18.45 -36.45 10.52
N TYR A 528 -17.91 -35.87 9.44
CA TYR A 528 -17.46 -36.62 8.28
C TYR A 528 -15.94 -36.57 8.09
N ARG A 529 -15.34 -37.68 7.63
CA ARG A 529 -13.91 -37.77 7.32
C ARG A 529 -13.74 -37.76 5.80
N GLY A 530 -12.92 -36.83 5.30
CA GLY A 530 -12.98 -36.27 3.95
C GLY A 530 -12.52 -37.11 2.75
N ASP A 531 -12.76 -38.43 2.71
CA ASP A 531 -12.34 -39.26 1.57
C ASP A 531 -13.47 -39.87 0.72
N GLU A 532 -14.75 -39.69 1.09
CA GLU A 532 -15.88 -40.19 0.30
C GLU A 532 -16.86 -39.04 -0.04
N LEU A 533 -16.54 -38.29 -1.10
CA LEU A 533 -17.42 -37.29 -1.70
C LEU A 533 -18.43 -37.96 -2.65
N ASP A 534 -19.26 -38.87 -2.14
CA ASP A 534 -20.35 -39.49 -2.92
C ASP A 534 -21.59 -38.58 -2.97
N ASP A 535 -22.48 -38.81 -3.94
CA ASP A 535 -23.66 -38.00 -4.19
C ASP A 535 -24.61 -37.94 -2.99
N ASP A 536 -24.76 -39.07 -2.28
CA ASP A 536 -25.56 -39.19 -1.07
C ASP A 536 -24.94 -38.42 0.12
N PHE A 537 -23.61 -38.37 0.20
CA PHE A 537 -22.89 -37.59 1.21
C PHE A 537 -23.14 -36.09 1.03
N ILE A 538 -23.11 -35.59 -0.20
CA ILE A 538 -23.30 -34.17 -0.49
C ILE A 538 -24.70 -33.72 -0.06
N GLN A 539 -25.72 -34.55 -0.29
CA GLN A 539 -27.10 -34.22 0.06
C GLN A 539 -27.34 -34.21 1.59
N ASP A 540 -26.85 -35.23 2.32
CA ASP A 540 -26.92 -35.28 3.79
C ASP A 540 -26.12 -34.13 4.44
N TYR A 541 -24.94 -33.81 3.90
CA TYR A 541 -24.11 -32.70 4.36
C TYR A 541 -24.81 -31.34 4.20
N LEU A 542 -25.46 -31.11 3.05
CA LEU A 542 -26.23 -29.90 2.78
C LEU A 542 -27.43 -29.74 3.72
N GLU A 543 -28.12 -30.83 4.06
CA GLU A 543 -29.20 -30.81 5.04
C GLU A 543 -28.69 -30.50 6.44
N LYS A 544 -27.54 -31.06 6.85
CA LYS A 544 -26.91 -30.75 8.14
C LYS A 544 -26.46 -29.30 8.24
N ILE A 545 -25.91 -28.71 7.18
CA ILE A 545 -25.63 -27.26 7.12
C ILE A 545 -26.92 -26.46 7.32
N ARG A 546 -28.01 -26.81 6.62
CA ARG A 546 -29.29 -26.09 6.74
C ARG A 546 -29.83 -26.18 8.18
N SER A 547 -29.75 -27.35 8.80
CA SER A 547 -30.13 -27.53 10.20
C SER A 547 -29.29 -26.64 11.11
N ALA A 548 -27.96 -26.62 10.94
CA ALA A 548 -27.06 -25.80 11.75
C ALA A 548 -27.32 -24.29 11.57
N VAL A 549 -27.55 -23.82 10.34
CA VAL A 549 -27.89 -22.42 10.04
C VAL A 549 -29.23 -22.03 10.67
N ARG A 550 -30.25 -22.90 10.57
CA ARG A 550 -31.57 -22.67 11.20
C ARG A 550 -31.44 -22.59 12.72
N GLU A 551 -30.67 -23.49 13.31
CA GLU A 551 -30.45 -23.54 14.76
C GLU A 551 -29.68 -22.33 15.28
N LEU A 552 -28.65 -21.87 14.55
CA LEU A 552 -27.92 -20.63 14.86
C LEU A 552 -28.82 -19.39 14.79
N ASN A 553 -29.75 -19.33 13.83
CA ASN A 553 -30.73 -18.24 13.75
C ASN A 553 -31.83 -18.35 14.83
N ALA A 554 -32.22 -19.57 15.22
CA ALA A 554 -33.28 -19.84 16.18
C ALA A 554 -32.83 -19.74 17.65
N CYS A 555 -31.53 -19.84 17.94
CA CYS A 555 -31.04 -19.90 19.32
C CYS A 555 -31.43 -18.70 20.19
N TYR A 556 -31.48 -17.49 19.62
CA TYR A 556 -31.84 -16.29 20.36
C TYR A 556 -33.35 -16.16 20.61
N PRO A 557 -34.24 -16.39 19.61
CA PRO A 557 -35.67 -16.60 19.88
C PRO A 557 -35.95 -17.69 20.91
N GLU A 558 -35.20 -18.80 20.90
CA GLU A 558 -35.36 -19.87 21.89
C GLU A 558 -34.94 -19.45 23.30
N LEU A 559 -33.85 -18.69 23.45
CA LEU A 559 -33.47 -18.10 24.74
C LEU A 559 -34.61 -17.26 25.33
N ILE A 560 -35.21 -16.39 24.52
CA ILE A 560 -36.34 -15.55 24.95
C ILE A 560 -37.51 -16.43 25.42
N LYS A 561 -37.83 -17.48 24.64
CA LYS A 561 -38.90 -18.42 24.99
C LYS A 561 -38.62 -19.18 26.30
N ARG A 562 -37.37 -19.54 26.58
CA ARG A 562 -36.98 -20.17 27.86
C ARG A 562 -37.20 -19.23 29.04
N ILE A 563 -36.83 -17.95 28.89
CA ILE A 563 -37.06 -16.93 29.92
C ILE A 563 -38.56 -16.71 30.17
N GLU A 564 -39.34 -16.58 29.10
CA GLU A 564 -40.79 -16.43 29.19
C GLU A 564 -41.45 -17.63 29.85
N ASN A 565 -41.15 -18.86 29.41
CA ASN A 565 -41.74 -20.07 29.99
C ASN A 565 -41.49 -20.15 31.49
N ARG A 566 -40.27 -19.81 31.94
CA ARG A 566 -39.90 -19.83 33.35
C ARG A 566 -40.63 -18.75 34.14
N LEU A 567 -40.83 -17.57 33.55
CA LEU A 567 -41.61 -16.48 34.12
C LEU A 567 -43.08 -16.87 34.30
N VAL A 568 -43.68 -17.43 33.25
CA VAL A 568 -45.08 -17.88 33.21
C VAL A 568 -45.32 -18.99 34.24
N GLU A 569 -44.43 -19.99 34.30
CA GLU A 569 -44.50 -21.11 35.25
C GLU A 569 -44.45 -20.62 36.70
N LYS A 570 -43.51 -19.72 37.04
CA LYS A 570 -43.25 -19.31 38.43
C LYS A 570 -44.22 -18.26 38.97
N LEU A 571 -44.83 -17.46 38.09
CA LEU A 571 -45.83 -16.45 38.46
C LEU A 571 -47.28 -16.91 38.23
N GLY A 572 -47.48 -18.11 37.66
CA GLY A 572 -48.81 -18.68 37.39
C GLY A 572 -49.60 -17.88 36.35
N LEU A 573 -48.93 -17.40 35.31
CA LEU A 573 -49.53 -16.55 34.28
C LEU A 573 -50.08 -17.38 33.10
N PRO A 574 -50.96 -16.82 32.24
CA PRO A 574 -51.27 -17.39 30.94
C PRO A 574 -50.05 -17.46 30.02
N THR A 575 -50.05 -18.36 29.03
CA THR A 575 -48.94 -18.56 28.10
C THR A 575 -48.76 -17.45 27.06
N ASP A 576 -49.81 -16.67 26.77
CA ASP A 576 -49.78 -15.67 25.70
C ASP A 576 -49.44 -14.27 26.23
N TYR A 577 -48.49 -13.58 25.60
CA TYR A 577 -48.02 -12.23 25.96
C TYR A 577 -49.16 -11.21 26.07
N GLU A 578 -50.07 -11.19 25.09
CA GLU A 578 -51.25 -10.33 25.08
C GLU A 578 -52.17 -10.56 26.29
N SER A 579 -52.13 -11.75 26.87
CA SER A 579 -52.96 -12.13 28.03
C SER A 579 -52.26 -11.84 29.36
N TYR A 580 -50.96 -12.12 29.50
CA TYR A 580 -50.27 -11.91 30.77
C TYR A 580 -49.76 -10.48 30.98
N LYS A 581 -49.45 -9.73 29.92
CA LYS A 581 -48.94 -8.35 30.04
C LYS A 581 -49.95 -7.40 30.71
N PRO A 582 -51.26 -7.42 30.40
CA PRO A 582 -52.27 -6.66 31.13
C PRO A 582 -52.38 -7.07 32.60
N ILE A 583 -52.23 -8.37 32.91
CA ILE A 583 -52.26 -8.91 34.28
C ILE A 583 -51.07 -8.37 35.08
N LEU A 584 -49.86 -8.38 34.49
CA LEU A 584 -48.67 -7.79 35.10
C LEU A 584 -48.82 -6.29 35.31
N ASN A 585 -49.34 -5.56 34.32
CA ASN A 585 -49.58 -4.13 34.43
C ASN A 585 -50.58 -3.82 35.56
N ALA A 586 -51.71 -4.54 35.64
CA ALA A 586 -52.69 -4.37 36.69
C ALA A 586 -52.13 -4.74 38.08
N ARG A 587 -51.38 -5.84 38.17
CA ARG A 587 -50.78 -6.31 39.43
C ARG A 587 -49.77 -5.32 40.00
N TYR A 588 -48.92 -4.73 39.14
CA TYR A 588 -47.80 -3.88 39.59
C TYR A 588 -48.05 -2.36 39.47
N ALA A 589 -49.17 -1.91 38.91
CA ALA A 589 -49.47 -0.48 38.72
C ALA A 589 -49.50 0.34 40.03
N HIS A 590 -49.94 -0.28 41.13
CA HIS A 590 -50.16 0.38 42.42
C HIS A 590 -48.93 0.33 43.35
N VAL A 591 -47.81 -0.26 42.91
CA VAL A 591 -46.60 -0.35 43.73
C VAL A 591 -45.95 1.02 43.89
N LYS A 592 -45.79 1.46 45.15
CA LYS A 592 -45.22 2.77 45.49
C LYS A 592 -43.71 2.81 45.22
N LYS A 593 -43.31 3.51 44.14
CA LYS A 593 -41.92 3.62 43.66
C LYS A 593 -40.89 4.13 44.69
N HIS A 594 -41.32 4.84 45.73
CA HIS A 594 -40.41 5.37 46.78
C HIS A 594 -40.03 4.33 47.85
N LEU A 595 -40.73 3.19 47.91
CA LEU A 595 -40.43 2.09 48.84
C LEU A 595 -39.46 1.05 48.24
N LEU A 596 -39.18 1.16 46.94
CA LEU A 596 -38.35 0.22 46.20
C LEU A 596 -36.88 0.62 46.20
N THR A 597 -36.00 -0.39 46.14
CA THR A 597 -34.58 -0.19 45.82
C THR A 597 -34.42 0.41 44.42
N GLN A 598 -33.27 1.04 44.14
CA GLN A 598 -33.01 1.63 42.81
C GLN A 598 -33.17 0.61 41.67
N LYS A 599 -32.69 -0.63 41.87
CA LYS A 599 -32.78 -1.72 40.89
C LYS A 599 -34.23 -2.23 40.72
N ALA A 600 -34.97 -2.42 41.81
CA ALA A 600 -36.39 -2.81 41.75
C ALA A 600 -37.28 -1.72 41.13
N ARG A 601 -36.97 -0.44 41.36
CA ARG A 601 -37.66 0.69 40.73
C ARG A 601 -37.43 0.72 39.22
N SER A 602 -36.18 0.60 38.77
CA SER A 602 -35.87 0.52 37.35
C SER A 602 -36.48 -0.71 36.69
N PHE A 603 -36.56 -1.83 37.41
CA PHE A 603 -37.23 -3.04 36.94
C PHE A 603 -38.74 -2.83 36.78
N LEU A 604 -39.41 -2.27 37.79
CA LEU A 604 -40.83 -1.91 37.74
C LEU A 604 -41.15 -0.95 36.58
N ASP A 605 -40.31 0.06 36.36
CA ASP A 605 -40.48 1.00 35.24
C ASP A 605 -40.40 0.29 33.88
N ARG A 606 -39.56 -0.74 33.73
CA ARG A 606 -39.51 -1.58 32.52
C ARG A 606 -40.66 -2.56 32.42
N VAL A 607 -41.16 -3.08 33.53
CA VAL A 607 -42.33 -3.97 33.57
C VAL A 607 -43.60 -3.21 33.13
N LEU A 608 -43.77 -1.96 33.55
CA LEU A 608 -44.93 -1.13 33.21
C LEU A 608 -44.81 -0.41 31.86
N ALA A 609 -43.61 -0.34 31.27
CA ALA A 609 -43.42 0.29 29.98
C ALA A 609 -44.21 -0.42 28.87
N PRO A 610 -44.77 0.33 27.89
CA PRO A 610 -45.42 -0.25 26.72
C PRO A 610 -44.37 -0.99 25.88
N ALA A 611 -44.64 -2.24 25.53
CA ALA A 611 -43.82 -3.05 24.64
C ALA A 611 -44.76 -3.76 23.67
N GLU A 612 -44.49 -3.63 22.37
CA GLU A 612 -45.36 -4.13 21.30
C GLU A 612 -45.18 -5.63 21.06
N THR A 613 -44.04 -6.19 21.48
CA THR A 613 -43.73 -7.61 21.33
C THR A 613 -43.19 -8.21 22.62
N ASN A 614 -43.44 -9.50 22.80
CA ASN A 614 -42.85 -10.33 23.86
C ASN A 614 -41.31 -10.22 23.90
N LYS A 615 -40.67 -10.31 22.73
CA LYS A 615 -39.22 -10.14 22.59
C LYS A 615 -38.73 -8.84 23.21
N GLU A 616 -39.36 -7.72 22.88
CA GLU A 616 -39.00 -6.40 23.41
C GLU A 616 -39.21 -6.32 24.93
N PHE A 617 -40.29 -6.92 25.43
CA PHE A 617 -40.56 -6.98 26.87
C PHE A 617 -39.48 -7.75 27.63
N ILE A 618 -39.16 -8.97 27.19
CA ILE A 618 -38.15 -9.83 27.82
C ILE A 618 -36.75 -9.20 27.74
N GLU A 619 -36.40 -8.58 26.62
CA GLU A 619 -35.12 -7.87 26.47
C GLU A 619 -34.99 -6.70 27.46
N ARG A 620 -36.06 -5.92 27.64
CA ARG A 620 -36.09 -4.77 28.55
C ARG A 620 -35.95 -5.19 30.02
N ILE A 621 -36.72 -6.18 30.47
CA ILE A 621 -36.61 -6.66 31.86
C ILE A 621 -35.26 -7.30 32.12
N SER A 622 -34.75 -8.09 31.17
CA SER A 622 -33.44 -8.76 31.30
C SER A 622 -32.29 -7.77 31.32
N SER A 623 -32.41 -6.65 30.58
CA SER A 623 -31.36 -5.63 30.55
C SER A 623 -31.11 -4.95 31.90
N VAL A 624 -32.15 -4.79 32.73
CA VAL A 624 -32.04 -4.21 34.07
C VAL A 624 -31.40 -5.18 35.05
N VAL A 625 -31.64 -6.48 34.86
CA VAL A 625 -31.07 -7.51 35.75
C VAL A 625 -29.60 -7.75 35.44
N LEU A 626 -29.25 -7.85 34.15
CA LEU A 626 -27.89 -8.13 33.67
C LEU A 626 -26.96 -6.91 33.63
N ASP A 627 -27.51 -5.69 33.70
CA ASP A 627 -26.78 -4.44 33.45
C ASP A 627 -26.07 -4.42 32.07
N LYS A 628 -26.56 -5.22 31.11
CA LYS A 628 -26.13 -5.32 29.71
C LYS A 628 -27.27 -5.84 28.82
N GLN A 629 -27.13 -5.72 27.50
CA GLN A 629 -28.13 -6.19 26.56
C GLN A 629 -28.19 -7.74 26.52
N LEU A 630 -29.41 -8.29 26.40
CA LEU A 630 -29.67 -9.74 26.47
C LEU A 630 -28.90 -10.56 25.43
N TYR A 631 -28.70 -10.01 24.23
CA TYR A 631 -27.92 -10.67 23.19
C TYR A 631 -26.42 -10.82 23.51
N LYS A 632 -25.92 -10.28 24.64
CA LYS A 632 -24.53 -10.47 25.14
C LYS A 632 -24.45 -11.41 26.35
N LEU A 633 -25.51 -12.16 26.61
CA LEU A 633 -25.57 -13.15 27.69
C LEU A 633 -24.59 -14.29 27.43
N LYS A 634 -23.90 -14.77 28.47
CA LYS A 634 -23.15 -16.03 28.42
C LYS A 634 -23.97 -17.14 29.08
N ASP A 635 -23.81 -18.38 28.63
CA ASP A 635 -24.61 -19.52 29.11
C ASP A 635 -24.58 -19.72 30.64
N LYS A 636 -23.44 -19.42 31.29
CA LYS A 636 -23.27 -19.52 32.75
C LYS A 636 -24.10 -18.49 33.53
N GLU A 637 -24.51 -17.41 32.88
CA GLU A 637 -25.26 -16.31 33.49
C GLU A 637 -26.78 -16.50 33.32
N GLU A 638 -27.22 -17.46 32.48
CA GLU A 638 -28.64 -17.66 32.17
C GLU A 638 -29.45 -18.09 33.41
N GLU A 639 -28.95 -19.02 34.22
CA GLU A 639 -29.66 -19.45 35.45
C GLU A 639 -29.75 -18.31 36.47
N ALA A 640 -28.64 -17.60 36.69
CA ALA A 640 -28.60 -16.45 37.58
C ALA A 640 -29.53 -15.32 37.10
N LEU A 641 -29.65 -15.11 35.78
CA LEU A 641 -30.60 -14.16 35.22
C LEU A 641 -32.04 -14.54 35.56
N LEU A 642 -32.41 -15.80 35.32
CA LEU A 642 -33.76 -16.30 35.58
C LEU A 642 -34.13 -16.16 37.06
N ASP A 643 -33.24 -16.60 37.95
CA ASP A 643 -33.48 -16.53 39.39
C ASP A 643 -33.60 -15.09 39.88
N ASN A 644 -32.76 -14.18 39.37
CA ASN A 644 -32.83 -12.76 39.73
C ASN A 644 -34.07 -12.06 39.18
N ILE A 645 -34.53 -12.42 37.97
CA ILE A 645 -35.80 -11.91 37.42
C ILE A 645 -36.95 -12.33 38.34
N ILE A 646 -37.01 -13.62 38.70
CA ILE A 646 -38.06 -14.15 39.59
C ILE A 646 -37.99 -13.48 40.97
N PHE A 647 -36.78 -13.35 41.54
CA PHE A 647 -36.56 -12.68 42.82
C PHE A 647 -37.10 -11.26 42.82
N LEU A 648 -36.85 -10.48 41.76
CA LEU A 648 -37.36 -9.11 41.64
C LEU A 648 -38.88 -9.08 41.51
N PHE A 649 -39.51 -10.03 40.82
CA PHE A 649 -40.97 -10.13 40.79
C PHE A 649 -41.55 -10.45 42.17
N TYR A 650 -40.96 -11.37 42.93
CA TYR A 650 -41.38 -11.64 44.31
C TYR A 650 -41.09 -10.48 45.26
N GLU A 651 -40.00 -9.74 45.06
CA GLU A 651 -39.72 -8.51 45.79
C GLU A 651 -40.85 -7.50 45.53
N LEU A 652 -41.26 -7.30 44.28
CA LEU A 652 -42.40 -6.43 43.95
C LEU A 652 -43.71 -6.92 44.58
N ASP A 653 -43.99 -8.23 44.58
CA ASP A 653 -45.18 -8.80 45.23
C ASP A 653 -45.23 -8.48 46.74
N ARG A 654 -44.08 -8.48 47.44
CA ARG A 654 -44.01 -8.06 48.85
C ARG A 654 -44.46 -6.61 49.05
N TYR A 655 -44.11 -5.72 48.12
CA TYR A 655 -44.47 -4.31 48.19
C TYR A 655 -45.92 -4.02 47.78
N ILE A 656 -46.57 -4.90 47.02
CA ILE A 656 -48.04 -4.84 46.77
C ILE A 656 -48.78 -5.04 48.08
N GLY A 657 -48.47 -6.09 48.84
CA GLY A 657 -49.12 -6.37 50.12
C GLY A 657 -48.94 -5.25 51.16
N ILE A 658 -47.88 -4.45 51.04
CA ILE A 658 -47.67 -3.24 51.86
C ILE A 658 -48.46 -2.05 51.29
N SER A 659 -48.58 -1.93 49.96
CA SER A 659 -49.21 -0.76 49.31
C SER A 659 -50.74 -0.79 49.37
N GLU A 660 -51.39 -1.96 49.20
CA GLU A 660 -52.85 -2.13 49.34
C GLU A 660 -53.33 -1.79 50.76
N VAL A 661 -52.50 -2.06 51.77
CA VAL A 661 -52.83 -1.84 53.18
C VAL A 661 -52.68 -0.37 53.59
N VAL A 662 -51.92 0.44 52.85
CA VAL A 662 -51.69 1.86 53.15
C VAL A 662 -52.75 2.79 52.51
N GLU A 663 -53.61 2.28 51.61
CA GLU A 663 -54.71 3.08 51.03
C GLU A 663 -55.90 3.27 52.00
N GLU A 664 -56.07 2.43 53.02
CA GLU A 664 -57.04 2.64 54.11
C GLU A 664 -56.38 3.33 55.31
N ASN A 665 -56.64 4.64 55.50
CA ASN A 665 -56.30 5.37 56.73
C ASN A 665 -56.79 4.62 57.98
N SER A 666 -55.93 3.84 58.62
CA SER A 666 -56.19 3.26 59.93
C SER A 666 -54.89 3.15 60.73
N ASP A 667 -54.88 3.74 61.93
CA ASP A 667 -53.85 3.59 62.95
C ASP A 667 -53.84 2.15 63.52
N ASP A 668 -53.72 1.14 62.67
CA ASP A 668 -53.65 -0.27 63.04
C ASP A 668 -52.20 -0.78 62.92
N THR A 669 -51.79 -1.65 63.86
CA THR A 669 -50.45 -2.26 63.87
C THR A 669 -50.47 -3.54 63.03
N LEU A 670 -49.58 -3.66 62.05
CA LEU A 670 -49.49 -4.81 61.13
C LEU A 670 -48.26 -5.68 61.41
N TYR A 671 -48.46 -6.99 61.37
CA TYR A 671 -47.39 -7.99 61.46
C TYR A 671 -47.37 -8.82 60.16
N SER A 672 -46.21 -8.87 59.49
CA SER A 672 -45.93 -9.75 58.36
C SER A 672 -44.70 -10.59 58.69
N PHE A 673 -44.83 -11.91 58.61
CA PHE A 673 -43.74 -12.85 58.87
C PHE A 673 -43.78 -13.98 57.84
N GLY A 674 -42.60 -14.49 57.47
CA GLY A 674 -42.42 -15.67 56.63
C GLY A 674 -41.80 -16.78 57.43
N LEU A 675 -42.45 -17.94 57.43
CA LEU A 675 -42.01 -19.10 58.18
C LEU A 675 -41.44 -20.11 57.19
N LEU A 676 -40.12 -20.33 57.25
CA LEU A 676 -39.43 -21.38 56.53
C LEU A 676 -39.15 -22.51 57.51
N ASN A 677 -39.89 -23.62 57.40
CA ASN A 677 -39.57 -24.83 58.13
C ASN A 677 -38.69 -25.73 57.24
N THR A 678 -37.82 -26.52 57.88
CA THR A 678 -36.90 -27.50 57.26
C THR A 678 -37.56 -28.52 56.32
N ASN A 679 -38.89 -28.62 56.30
CA ASN A 679 -39.65 -29.47 55.38
C ASN A 679 -39.97 -28.82 54.02
N GLY A 680 -39.44 -27.62 53.71
CA GLY A 680 -39.47 -27.04 52.36
C GLY A 680 -40.85 -26.61 51.83
N VAL A 681 -41.90 -26.65 52.66
CA VAL A 681 -43.21 -26.10 52.30
C VAL A 681 -43.25 -24.64 52.70
N ASN A 682 -43.27 -23.77 51.69
CA ASN A 682 -43.47 -22.34 51.85
C ASN A 682 -44.99 -22.13 52.09
N GLU A 683 -45.45 -22.24 53.33
CA GLU A 683 -46.85 -21.92 53.64
C GLU A 683 -47.06 -20.41 53.45
N GLN A 684 -48.05 -20.06 52.63
CA GLN A 684 -48.37 -18.70 52.20
C GLN A 684 -48.38 -17.72 53.38
N GLN A 685 -47.62 -16.63 53.28
CA GLN A 685 -47.65 -15.54 54.25
C GLN A 685 -49.05 -14.92 54.30
N LYS A 686 -49.72 -15.06 55.45
CA LYS A 686 -51.02 -14.43 55.73
C LYS A 686 -50.83 -13.20 56.61
N THR A 687 -51.44 -12.09 56.22
CA THR A 687 -51.45 -10.84 57.02
C THR A 687 -52.61 -10.88 58.02
N TYR A 688 -52.32 -10.64 59.30
CA TYR A 688 -53.33 -10.56 60.36
C TYR A 688 -53.49 -9.11 60.85
N ARG A 689 -54.73 -8.63 60.92
CA ARG A 689 -55.08 -7.27 61.37
C ARG A 689 -55.52 -7.27 62.83
N LEU A 690 -54.94 -6.40 63.66
CA LEU A 690 -55.36 -6.18 65.05
C LEU A 690 -56.06 -4.80 65.20
N PRO A 691 -57.38 -4.75 65.41
CA PRO A 691 -58.11 -3.49 65.57
C PRO A 691 -57.85 -2.81 66.94
N LYS A 692 -57.70 -1.48 66.97
CA LYS A 692 -57.54 -0.64 68.19
C LYS A 692 -58.40 -1.02 69.42
N PRO A 693 -59.73 -1.28 69.34
CA PRO A 693 -60.53 -1.60 70.53
C PRO A 693 -60.17 -2.94 71.19
N LYS A 694 -59.43 -3.82 70.52
CA LYS A 694 -58.95 -5.09 71.06
C LYS A 694 -57.50 -5.06 71.53
N GLN A 695 -56.76 -3.95 71.31
CA GLN A 695 -55.36 -3.83 71.74
C GLN A 695 -55.21 -3.91 73.27
N ALA A 696 -56.15 -3.34 74.03
CA ALA A 696 -56.15 -3.43 75.49
C ALA A 696 -56.33 -4.88 75.98
N LEU A 697 -57.18 -5.66 75.30
CA LEU A 697 -57.41 -7.09 75.60
C LEU A 697 -56.18 -7.94 75.23
N VAL A 698 -55.53 -7.63 74.11
CA VAL A 698 -54.29 -8.31 73.69
C VAL A 698 -53.16 -8.01 74.67
N HIS A 699 -52.99 -6.77 75.13
CA HIS A 699 -51.96 -6.43 76.10
C HIS A 699 -52.16 -7.17 77.44
N GLN A 700 -53.42 -7.30 77.88
CA GLN A 700 -53.75 -8.09 79.07
C GLN A 700 -53.42 -9.59 78.89
N LYS A 701 -53.70 -10.16 77.71
CA LYS A 701 -53.39 -11.56 77.40
C LYS A 701 -51.89 -11.81 77.15
N MET A 702 -51.16 -10.84 76.61
CA MET A 702 -49.70 -10.89 76.49
C MET A 702 -49.04 -10.99 77.86
N LEU A 703 -49.49 -10.20 78.84
CA LEU A 703 -49.00 -10.25 80.22
C LEU A 703 -49.32 -11.58 80.93
N GLU A 704 -50.39 -12.29 80.54
CA GLU A 704 -50.67 -13.65 81.01
C GLU A 704 -49.75 -14.69 80.35
N ILE A 705 -49.49 -14.54 79.04
CA ILE A 705 -48.62 -15.44 78.29
C ILE A 705 -47.15 -15.28 78.73
N GLU A 706 -46.68 -14.04 78.94
CA GLU A 706 -45.33 -13.76 79.45
C GLU A 706 -45.07 -14.40 80.82
N LYS A 707 -46.10 -14.54 81.67
CA LYS A 707 -45.99 -15.25 82.95
C LYS A 707 -45.88 -16.77 82.81
N MET A 708 -46.29 -17.33 81.68
CA MET A 708 -46.22 -18.77 81.38
C MET A 708 -44.96 -19.16 80.60
N LEU A 709 -44.22 -18.18 80.08
CA LEU A 709 -42.97 -18.40 79.35
C LEU A 709 -41.80 -18.64 80.31
N SER A 710 -40.78 -19.33 79.81
CA SER A 710 -39.70 -19.91 80.62
C SER A 710 -38.61 -18.90 81.02
N GLY A 711 -38.58 -17.73 80.37
CA GLY A 711 -37.61 -16.66 80.60
C GLY A 711 -36.34 -16.80 79.76
N ASP A 712 -36.20 -17.87 78.97
CA ASP A 712 -35.14 -18.02 77.96
C ASP A 712 -35.63 -17.46 76.62
N SER A 713 -35.03 -16.35 76.19
CA SER A 713 -35.43 -15.62 74.99
C SER A 713 -35.42 -16.46 73.71
N ASN A 714 -34.61 -17.50 73.61
CA ASN A 714 -34.53 -18.31 72.38
C ASN A 714 -35.56 -19.44 72.40
N LEU A 715 -35.71 -20.10 73.55
CA LEU A 715 -36.72 -21.15 73.75
C LEU A 715 -38.14 -20.57 73.66
N ASP A 716 -38.37 -19.40 74.26
CA ASP A 716 -39.66 -18.73 74.26
C ASP A 716 -40.07 -18.29 72.84
N VAL A 717 -39.13 -17.83 72.01
CA VAL A 717 -39.38 -17.52 70.59
C VAL A 717 -39.70 -18.77 69.79
N CYS A 718 -39.01 -19.89 70.01
CA CYS A 718 -39.30 -21.15 69.35
C CYS A 718 -40.70 -21.70 69.74
N ILE A 719 -41.07 -21.64 71.02
CA ILE A 719 -42.39 -22.07 71.51
C ILE A 719 -43.51 -21.24 70.87
N LEU A 720 -43.34 -19.92 70.77
CA LEU A 720 -44.31 -19.04 70.13
C LEU A 720 -44.42 -19.29 68.62
N LEU A 721 -43.29 -19.59 67.94
CA LEU A 721 -43.29 -19.94 66.52
C LEU A 721 -43.96 -21.29 66.24
N GLU A 722 -43.77 -22.30 67.09
CA GLU A 722 -44.47 -23.60 66.96
C GLU A 722 -45.98 -23.46 67.23
N LEU A 723 -46.39 -22.73 68.28
CA LEU A 723 -47.80 -22.45 68.55
C LEU A 723 -48.47 -21.69 67.40
N LEU A 724 -47.74 -20.78 66.78
CA LEU A 724 -48.22 -20.00 65.64
C LEU A 724 -48.31 -20.87 64.38
N ALA A 725 -47.34 -21.75 64.15
CA ALA A 725 -47.41 -22.75 63.06
C ALA A 725 -48.60 -23.71 63.23
N ASP A 726 -48.91 -24.15 64.46
CA ASP A 726 -50.03 -25.07 64.73
C ASP A 726 -51.40 -24.38 64.58
N LYS A 727 -51.48 -23.08 64.90
CA LYS A 727 -52.65 -22.24 64.63
C LYS A 727 -52.87 -21.97 63.13
N LEU A 728 -51.80 -21.95 62.33
CA LEU A 728 -51.85 -21.73 60.88
C LEU A 728 -52.25 -22.97 60.09
N LYS A 729 -52.05 -24.18 60.65
CA LYS A 729 -52.48 -25.46 60.07
C LYS A 729 -53.99 -25.75 60.19
N LYS A 730 -54.73 -25.01 61.02
CA LYS A 730 -56.15 -25.26 61.32
C LYS A 730 -57.11 -24.55 60.37
#